data_AF-A0A6A4W1R3-F1
#
_entry.id   AF-A0A6A4W1R3-F1
#
_cell.length_a   1.000
_cell.length_b   1.000
_cell.length_c   1.000
_cell.angle_alpha   90.00
_cell.angle_beta   90.00
_cell.angle_gamma   90.00
#
_symmetry.space_group_name_H-M   'P 1'
#
loop_
_entity.id
_entity.type
_entity.pdbx_description
1 polymer ?
#
loop_
_entity_poly.entity_id
_entity_poly.type
_entity_poly.pdbx_seq_one_letter_code
_entity_poly.pdbx_strand_id
1 'polypeptide(L)'
;MTGPSELSARSAAHKGQRSARGGGGRTPTQSAVHWTEREKYGFLLQLLECPEFLLPERLERRISVEKTKMAAYQLEQKIVNENIRQMDGTDSLHRPELLESLYSQVSHLDSVLSSLEGQIQVLEAVQRSLPRPTHGGSQHDSGTDGHEPDSLEAMRTVLSEGPEPTPGRRAAPCSPHPAELEPAVLLHLERCAHRKTRRQLQLLQNNARSYDSSGRQQRVTSQPESLHGGSEGSLTGSLETLASLASSDRLLDELKLREMTIAQLRGRVLQLERARLDNIPLDPAREISRLQSSVVQLERVRDELTLQNFSLKSKLSEFTQQLSSSGVQGGSEHDAEQQRRIGELETQLHNQRNELEQLRADSAQLRALEARLEESLSRRETTERYLASRQEELTVLKLDLETLQEENTRLKDDLSRVLRQEAEHSSRLVRLSDCESELGRLQEERRLLADSLLRERTLRKQYFNQMEELKGRIRVFCRLRPLSEPERRQGGAAPIDCADPYTLCVGGDKGQREFQFDRVFTEDTSQQRIFDEVESLVQSSMDGYNVCICAYGQTGSGKTHTLLGDEQAPGVAPRAFRRLFELAQARAAQTSCAISTYMLELYNDRLVDLLAPAGARTDEKLEVKKDRRGTVVVSGAALLPCQDAAHLQLLFERAVGARRTGATRMNAASSRSHLVIGVTVEATSRVNGAVTRGKLSLLDLAGSERAAKSGADADQLREANAINKSLSALADVISSLAAEQSFVPYRNSKLTMLMQDSLGGNAKTLMFVNISPAQYNLDETLTSLQYASRVKQITNSAARNADNKEITRLKNVIAKLRQRVDCGQPSLEERDEG
;
A
#
# COMPACT_ATOMS: atom_id res chain seq x y z
N MET A 1 -25.50 13.33 -48.22
CA MET A 1 -24.35 14.24 -48.45
C MET A 1 -23.07 13.51 -48.06
N THR A 2 -21.93 14.01 -48.56
CA THR A 2 -20.52 13.64 -48.28
C THR A 2 -20.23 12.97 -46.92
N GLY A 3 -19.42 11.90 -46.93
CA GLY A 3 -18.77 11.28 -45.75
C GLY A 3 -17.39 11.92 -45.45
N PRO A 4 -16.32 11.18 -45.06
CA PRO A 4 -16.12 9.71 -45.15
C PRO A 4 -15.51 9.02 -43.89
N SER A 5 -15.21 7.71 -44.02
CA SER A 5 -14.08 6.93 -43.45
C SER A 5 -13.65 7.09 -41.97
N GLU A 6 -13.35 6.05 -41.19
CA GLU A 6 -13.34 4.57 -41.41
C GLU A 6 -13.31 3.87 -40.01
N LEU A 7 -12.97 2.59 -39.76
CA LEU A 7 -12.33 1.48 -40.49
C LEU A 7 -12.98 0.14 -40.03
N SER A 8 -12.54 -1.02 -40.53
CA SER A 8 -12.96 -2.33 -39.99
C SER A 8 -11.86 -3.39 -40.09
N ALA A 9 -11.85 -4.37 -39.17
CA ALA A 9 -10.82 -5.41 -39.10
C ALA A 9 -11.36 -6.82 -39.45
N ARG A 10 -11.01 -7.30 -40.65
CA ARG A 10 -11.14 -8.67 -41.20
C ARG A 10 -10.17 -8.77 -42.40
N SER A 11 -9.64 -9.91 -42.86
CA SER A 11 -9.65 -11.31 -42.39
C SER A 11 -8.66 -12.13 -43.25
N ALA A 12 -7.86 -13.02 -42.65
CA ALA A 12 -7.14 -14.10 -43.37
C ALA A 12 -6.82 -15.27 -42.43
N ALA A 13 -6.72 -16.51 -42.93
CA ALA A 13 -6.58 -17.71 -42.09
C ALA A 13 -5.88 -18.90 -42.80
N HIS A 14 -5.35 -19.83 -41.98
CA HIS A 14 -4.85 -21.19 -42.34
C HIS A 14 -3.50 -21.25 -43.11
N LYS A 15 -2.68 -22.32 -43.06
CA LYS A 15 -2.94 -23.74 -42.66
C LYS A 15 -1.66 -24.53 -42.28
N GLY A 16 -1.69 -25.34 -41.20
CA GLY A 16 -0.78 -26.50 -40.96
C GLY A 16 0.64 -26.20 -40.42
N GLN A 17 1.38 -27.14 -39.79
CA GLN A 17 1.13 -28.57 -39.50
C GLN A 17 1.64 -29.02 -38.09
N ARG A 18 1.36 -30.28 -37.73
CA ARG A 18 1.68 -31.01 -36.47
C ARG A 18 3.20 -31.13 -36.17
N SER A 19 3.59 -31.32 -34.89
CA SER A 19 4.01 -32.65 -34.36
C SER A 19 4.45 -32.72 -32.87
N ALA A 20 3.94 -33.73 -32.16
CA ALA A 20 4.57 -34.61 -31.15
C ALA A 20 5.39 -34.13 -29.91
N ARG A 21 4.94 -34.65 -28.75
CA ARG A 21 5.70 -35.29 -27.63
C ARG A 21 6.60 -34.43 -26.71
N GLY A 22 6.45 -34.68 -25.40
CA GLY A 22 7.38 -34.26 -24.33
C GLY A 22 6.70 -34.20 -22.97
N GLY A 23 6.65 -35.32 -22.23
CA GLY A 23 6.09 -35.36 -20.88
C GLY A 23 7.17 -35.18 -19.81
N GLY A 24 6.85 -34.45 -18.73
CA GLY A 24 7.71 -34.25 -17.57
C GLY A 24 6.95 -33.49 -16.48
N GLY A 25 7.10 -33.90 -15.22
CA GLY A 25 6.36 -33.31 -14.09
C GLY A 25 6.84 -31.90 -13.77
N ARG A 26 5.91 -30.96 -13.56
CA ARG A 26 6.22 -29.66 -12.97
C ARG A 26 6.33 -29.78 -11.46
N THR A 27 7.55 -29.70 -10.93
CA THR A 27 7.78 -29.08 -9.62
C THR A 27 7.44 -27.58 -9.70
N PRO A 28 7.04 -26.94 -8.60
CA PRO A 28 6.87 -25.49 -8.57
C PRO A 28 8.24 -24.82 -8.64
N THR A 29 8.62 -24.35 -9.83
CA THR A 29 9.82 -23.51 -10.01
C THR A 29 9.59 -22.16 -9.33
N GLN A 30 10.44 -21.81 -8.36
CA GLN A 30 10.45 -20.48 -7.75
C GLN A 30 10.60 -19.42 -8.85
N SER A 31 9.62 -18.54 -8.99
CA SER A 31 9.69 -17.40 -9.89
C SER A 31 10.54 -16.31 -9.23
N ALA A 32 11.85 -16.36 -9.42
CA ALA A 32 12.74 -15.27 -9.05
C ALA A 32 12.26 -13.98 -9.74
N VAL A 33 11.80 -13.01 -8.95
CA VAL A 33 11.31 -11.73 -9.47
C VAL A 33 12.52 -10.91 -9.92
N HIS A 34 12.82 -10.97 -11.22
CA HIS A 34 13.89 -10.15 -11.77
C HIS A 34 13.42 -8.70 -11.93
N TRP A 35 14.17 -7.77 -11.33
CA TRP A 35 14.04 -6.34 -11.58
C TRP A 35 14.04 -6.03 -13.07
N THR A 36 13.05 -5.28 -13.53
CA THR A 36 13.04 -4.72 -14.88
C THR A 36 14.17 -3.69 -15.02
N GLU A 37 14.64 -3.48 -16.25
CA GLU A 37 15.61 -2.43 -16.56
C GLU A 37 15.16 -1.06 -16.01
N ARG A 38 13.87 -0.75 -16.13
CA ARG A 38 13.28 0.52 -15.69
C ARG A 38 13.43 0.76 -14.18
N GLU A 39 13.31 -0.29 -13.36
CA GLU A 39 13.48 -0.18 -11.90
C GLU A 39 14.96 0.03 -11.54
N LYS A 40 15.88 -0.65 -12.23
CA LYS A 40 17.33 -0.45 -12.05
C LYS A 40 17.74 0.98 -12.42
N TYR A 41 17.27 1.49 -13.55
CA TYR A 41 17.54 2.87 -13.97
C TYR A 41 16.90 3.90 -13.02
N GLY A 42 15.69 3.64 -12.50
CA GLY A 42 15.07 4.51 -11.48
C GLY A 42 15.89 4.62 -10.20
N PHE A 43 16.38 3.48 -9.69
CA PHE A 43 17.24 3.46 -8.49
C PHE A 43 18.63 4.06 -8.75
N LEU A 44 19.19 3.89 -9.95
CA LEU A 44 20.43 4.57 -10.37
C LEU A 44 20.28 6.10 -10.42
N LEU A 45 19.13 6.61 -10.89
CA LEU A 45 18.87 8.05 -10.92
C LEU A 45 18.82 8.63 -9.50
N GLN A 46 18.13 7.96 -8.55
CA GLN A 46 18.12 8.37 -7.13
C GLN A 46 19.50 8.36 -6.47
N LEU A 47 20.41 7.46 -6.90
CA LEU A 47 21.82 7.46 -6.46
C LEU A 47 22.63 8.62 -7.07
N LEU A 48 22.32 9.04 -8.29
CA LEU A 48 22.99 10.14 -8.99
C LEU A 48 22.51 11.53 -8.53
N GLU A 49 21.26 11.64 -8.06
CA GLU A 49 20.70 12.87 -7.46
C GLU A 49 21.43 13.30 -6.16
N CYS A 50 22.13 12.38 -5.49
CA CYS A 50 22.89 12.63 -4.25
C CYS A 50 24.35 12.14 -4.37
N PRO A 51 25.26 12.89 -5.03
CA PRO A 51 26.61 12.42 -5.38
C PRO A 51 27.51 12.04 -4.19
N GLU A 52 27.21 12.48 -2.96
CA GLU A 52 27.94 12.03 -1.77
C GLU A 52 27.86 10.52 -1.52
N PHE A 53 26.84 9.80 -2.04
CA PHE A 53 26.73 8.35 -1.88
C PHE A 53 27.68 7.54 -2.77
N LEU A 54 28.32 8.18 -3.77
CA LEU A 54 29.29 7.54 -4.67
C LEU A 54 30.71 7.49 -4.07
N LEU A 55 30.93 8.08 -2.88
CA LEU A 55 32.17 7.92 -2.12
C LEU A 55 32.35 6.45 -1.69
N PRO A 56 33.48 5.78 -2.00
CA PRO A 56 33.65 4.33 -1.77
C PRO A 56 33.29 3.86 -0.36
N GLU A 57 33.77 4.55 0.70
CA GLU A 57 33.44 4.21 2.09
C GLU A 57 31.94 4.30 2.41
N ARG A 58 31.21 5.23 1.79
CA ARG A 58 29.76 5.39 2.01
C ARG A 58 28.98 4.36 1.21
N LEU A 59 29.41 4.05 -0.01
CA LEU A 59 28.84 3.00 -0.84
C LEU A 59 28.99 1.62 -0.18
N GLU A 60 30.17 1.31 0.36
CA GLU A 60 30.43 0.07 1.12
C GLU A 60 29.58 -0.02 2.38
N ARG A 61 29.47 1.07 3.16
CA ARG A 61 28.56 1.11 4.33
C ARG A 61 27.11 0.90 3.91
N ARG A 62 26.66 1.44 2.76
CA ARG A 62 25.29 1.23 2.26
C ARG A 62 25.06 -0.23 1.83
N ILE A 63 25.99 -0.82 1.08
CA ILE A 63 25.95 -2.24 0.69
C ILE A 63 25.91 -3.13 1.95
N SER A 64 26.70 -2.81 2.98
CA SER A 64 26.67 -3.51 4.26
C SER A 64 25.30 -3.41 4.94
N VAL A 65 24.70 -2.21 5.02
CA VAL A 65 23.37 -2.00 5.62
C VAL A 65 22.26 -2.76 4.88
N GLU A 66 22.23 -2.73 3.54
CA GLU A 66 21.21 -3.49 2.79
C GLU A 66 21.41 -5.01 2.92
N LYS A 67 22.67 -5.51 2.97
CA LYS A 67 22.96 -6.92 3.27
C LYS A 67 22.52 -7.32 4.69
N THR A 68 22.67 -6.45 5.68
CA THR A 68 22.17 -6.70 7.05
C THR A 68 20.64 -6.77 7.11
N LYS A 69 19.93 -5.87 6.41
CA LYS A 69 18.46 -5.94 6.28
C LYS A 69 18.01 -7.22 5.58
N MET A 70 18.64 -7.58 4.47
CA MET A 70 18.35 -8.81 3.73
C MET A 70 18.51 -10.05 4.61
N ALA A 71 19.57 -10.13 5.42
CA ALA A 71 19.77 -11.21 6.39
C ALA A 71 18.68 -11.25 7.49
N ALA A 72 18.18 -10.09 7.93
CA ALA A 72 17.08 -10.02 8.90
C ALA A 72 15.75 -10.52 8.30
N TYR A 73 15.37 -10.08 7.10
CA TYR A 73 14.15 -10.58 6.42
C TYR A 73 14.26 -12.07 6.04
N GLN A 74 15.46 -12.58 5.71
CA GLN A 74 15.69 -14.02 5.53
C GLN A 74 15.55 -14.83 6.84
N LEU A 75 15.76 -14.21 8.01
CA LEU A 75 15.48 -14.85 9.30
C LEU A 75 13.99 -14.83 9.62
N GLU A 76 13.31 -13.71 9.39
CA GLU A 76 11.85 -13.58 9.53
C GLU A 76 11.12 -14.60 8.63
N GLN A 77 11.51 -14.69 7.36
CA GLN A 77 10.94 -15.66 6.41
C GLN A 77 11.13 -17.12 6.87
N LYS A 78 12.25 -17.45 7.53
CA LYS A 78 12.46 -18.78 8.11
C LYS A 78 11.51 -19.03 9.28
N ILE A 79 11.34 -18.06 10.18
CA ILE A 79 10.41 -18.16 11.31
C ILE A 79 8.96 -18.35 10.81
N VAL A 80 8.52 -17.59 9.81
CA VAL A 80 7.17 -17.75 9.23
C VAL A 80 6.99 -19.13 8.57
N ASN A 81 7.98 -19.62 7.81
CA ASN A 81 7.92 -20.97 7.23
C ASN A 81 7.98 -22.10 8.28
N GLU A 82 8.68 -21.90 9.39
CA GLU A 82 8.73 -22.86 10.49
C GLU A 82 7.41 -22.89 11.27
N ASN A 83 6.76 -21.74 11.47
CA ASN A 83 5.41 -21.66 12.01
C ASN A 83 4.38 -22.40 11.13
N ILE A 84 4.43 -22.23 9.80
CA ILE A 84 3.56 -22.96 8.85
C ILE A 84 3.77 -24.48 9.02
N ARG A 85 5.02 -24.96 9.04
CA ARG A 85 5.34 -26.39 9.24
C ARG A 85 4.89 -26.95 10.58
N GLN A 86 4.89 -26.13 11.64
CA GLN A 86 4.36 -26.55 12.95
C GLN A 86 2.84 -26.67 12.94
N MET A 87 2.13 -25.81 12.19
CA MET A 87 0.67 -25.90 12.03
C MET A 87 0.24 -27.10 11.16
N ASP A 88 0.96 -27.37 10.06
CA ASP A 88 0.75 -28.57 9.22
C ASP A 88 0.92 -29.89 9.99
N GLY A 89 1.66 -29.88 11.11
CA GLY A 89 1.89 -31.04 11.97
C GLY A 89 0.86 -31.26 13.09
N THR A 90 -0.11 -30.34 13.28
CA THR A 90 -1.09 -30.40 14.37
C THR A 90 -2.50 -30.69 13.86
N ASP A 91 -3.02 -31.88 14.19
CA ASP A 91 -4.30 -32.43 13.70
C ASP A 91 -5.55 -31.81 14.38
N SER A 92 -5.54 -30.48 14.56
CA SER A 92 -6.63 -29.71 15.17
C SER A 92 -7.40 -28.92 14.12
N LEU A 93 -8.62 -29.34 13.82
CA LEU A 93 -9.54 -28.57 13.00
C LEU A 93 -9.80 -27.20 13.66
N HIS A 94 -9.22 -26.11 13.11
CA HIS A 94 -9.77 -24.74 12.96
C HIS A 94 -8.63 -23.76 12.58
N ARG A 95 -8.91 -22.81 11.66
CA ARG A 95 -8.14 -21.60 11.24
C ARG A 95 -7.42 -21.64 9.86
N PRO A 96 -8.15 -21.88 8.74
CA PRO A 96 -7.57 -21.67 7.39
C PRO A 96 -7.12 -20.22 7.16
N GLU A 97 -7.84 -19.23 7.72
CA GLU A 97 -7.56 -17.80 7.60
C GLU A 97 -6.16 -17.39 8.11
N LEU A 98 -5.64 -18.08 9.14
CA LEU A 98 -4.29 -17.85 9.66
C LEU A 98 -3.22 -18.44 8.72
N LEU A 99 -3.49 -19.60 8.12
CA LEU A 99 -2.58 -20.21 7.16
C LEU A 99 -2.49 -19.37 5.87
N GLU A 100 -3.63 -18.87 5.39
CA GLU A 100 -3.70 -17.93 4.26
C GLU A 100 -2.98 -16.60 4.56
N SER A 101 -3.14 -16.07 5.78
CA SER A 101 -2.39 -14.88 6.24
C SER A 101 -0.88 -15.13 6.30
N LEU A 102 -0.42 -16.29 6.79
CA LEU A 102 1.00 -16.65 6.83
C LEU A 102 1.59 -16.85 5.42
N TYR A 103 0.87 -17.49 4.49
CA TYR A 103 1.33 -17.58 3.09
C TYR A 103 1.38 -16.21 2.41
N SER A 104 0.44 -15.30 2.73
CA SER A 104 0.48 -13.92 2.25
C SER A 104 1.72 -13.16 2.80
N GLN A 105 2.07 -13.37 4.07
CA GLN A 105 3.32 -12.84 4.65
C GLN A 105 4.58 -13.39 3.98
N VAL A 106 4.64 -14.70 3.67
CA VAL A 106 5.77 -15.28 2.93
C VAL A 106 5.89 -14.63 1.55
N SER A 107 4.79 -14.50 0.81
CA SER A 107 4.78 -13.87 -0.51
C SER A 107 5.20 -12.39 -0.49
N HIS A 108 4.86 -11.66 0.57
CA HIS A 108 5.34 -10.29 0.79
C HIS A 108 6.85 -10.27 1.08
N LEU A 109 7.35 -11.17 1.93
CA LEU A 109 8.78 -11.27 2.26
C LEU A 109 9.64 -11.67 1.04
N ASP A 110 9.17 -12.58 0.18
CA ASP A 110 9.84 -12.90 -1.10
C ASP A 110 9.98 -11.65 -2.00
N SER A 111 8.95 -10.81 -2.07
CA SER A 111 8.98 -9.55 -2.83
C SER A 111 9.98 -8.54 -2.24
N VAL A 112 10.00 -8.38 -0.92
CA VAL A 112 10.97 -7.51 -0.21
C VAL A 112 12.41 -8.01 -0.40
N LEU A 113 12.64 -9.32 -0.31
CA LEU A 113 13.97 -9.92 -0.51
C LEU A 113 14.47 -9.72 -1.94
N SER A 114 13.62 -9.98 -2.94
CA SER A 114 13.90 -9.65 -4.35
C SER A 114 14.24 -8.15 -4.55
N SER A 115 13.52 -7.26 -3.87
CA SER A 115 13.81 -5.82 -3.90
C SER A 115 15.21 -5.50 -3.36
N LEU A 116 15.56 -6.04 -2.19
CA LEU A 116 16.87 -5.83 -1.57
C LEU A 116 18.01 -6.47 -2.38
N GLU A 117 17.83 -7.67 -2.93
CA GLU A 117 18.81 -8.32 -3.80
C GLU A 117 19.09 -7.48 -5.06
N GLY A 118 18.05 -6.93 -5.70
CA GLY A 118 18.22 -6.03 -6.85
C GLY A 118 18.95 -4.72 -6.49
N GLN A 119 18.63 -4.10 -5.35
CA GLN A 119 19.34 -2.91 -4.86
C GLN A 119 20.82 -3.23 -4.58
N ILE A 120 21.12 -4.34 -3.93
CA ILE A 120 22.50 -4.78 -3.65
C ILE A 120 23.26 -5.05 -4.97
N GLN A 121 22.64 -5.72 -5.94
CA GLN A 121 23.24 -5.96 -7.26
C GLN A 121 23.58 -4.67 -8.00
N VAL A 122 22.70 -3.65 -7.94
CA VAL A 122 22.96 -2.33 -8.54
C VAL A 122 24.07 -1.58 -7.79
N LEU A 123 24.04 -1.55 -6.47
CA LEU A 123 25.09 -0.88 -5.66
C LEU A 123 26.47 -1.52 -5.87
N GLU A 124 26.55 -2.86 -5.93
CA GLU A 124 27.80 -3.57 -6.23
C GLU A 124 28.25 -3.39 -7.69
N ALA A 125 27.32 -3.25 -8.64
CA ALA A 125 27.67 -2.93 -10.02
C ALA A 125 28.27 -1.51 -10.11
N VAL A 126 27.68 -0.52 -9.42
CA VAL A 126 28.25 0.83 -9.28
C VAL A 126 29.62 0.77 -8.61
N GLN A 127 29.80 0.01 -7.53
CA GLN A 127 31.09 -0.17 -6.85
C GLN A 127 32.15 -0.81 -7.76
N ARG A 128 31.73 -1.70 -8.68
CA ARG A 128 32.62 -2.33 -9.68
C ARG A 128 32.97 -1.41 -10.86
N SER A 129 32.10 -0.45 -11.19
CA SER A 129 32.31 0.54 -12.26
C SER A 129 33.05 1.81 -11.80
N LEU A 130 33.18 2.04 -10.49
CA LEU A 130 33.96 3.17 -9.95
C LEU A 130 35.47 2.87 -10.00
N PRO A 131 36.32 3.82 -10.44
CA PRO A 131 37.76 3.62 -10.52
C PRO A 131 38.35 3.49 -9.10
N ARG A 132 39.11 2.41 -8.87
CA ARG A 132 39.76 2.16 -7.58
C ARG A 132 40.98 3.08 -7.39
N PRO A 133 41.18 3.66 -6.18
CA PRO A 133 42.40 4.41 -5.89
C PRO A 133 43.61 3.48 -5.88
N THR A 134 44.63 3.81 -6.68
CA THR A 134 45.87 3.07 -6.79
C THR A 134 46.82 3.38 -5.63
N HIS A 135 46.61 2.71 -4.49
CA HIS A 135 47.61 2.67 -3.43
C HIS A 135 48.86 1.90 -3.91
N GLY A 136 49.90 2.65 -4.30
CA GLY A 136 51.18 2.06 -4.71
C GLY A 136 52.06 1.68 -3.52
N GLY A 137 52.93 0.68 -3.70
CA GLY A 137 54.12 0.51 -2.85
C GLY A 137 54.45 -0.90 -2.34
N SER A 138 54.90 -1.80 -3.23
CA SER A 138 55.99 -2.73 -2.92
C SER A 138 56.65 -3.25 -4.20
N GLN A 139 57.95 -3.54 -4.16
CA GLN A 139 58.78 -3.84 -5.33
C GLN A 139 58.88 -5.35 -5.59
N HIS A 140 58.93 -5.78 -6.85
CA HIS A 140 60.11 -6.44 -7.45
C HIS A 140 59.97 -6.66 -8.97
N ASP A 141 61.13 -6.93 -9.58
CA ASP A 141 61.50 -7.35 -10.95
C ASP A 141 60.47 -8.08 -11.86
N SER A 142 60.55 -8.04 -13.20
CA SER A 142 61.48 -7.34 -14.14
C SER A 142 60.88 -7.32 -15.56
N GLY A 143 61.37 -6.42 -16.45
CA GLY A 143 60.85 -6.13 -17.82
C GLY A 143 60.55 -7.33 -18.75
N THR A 144 59.70 -7.18 -19.76
CA THR A 144 60.03 -6.51 -21.06
C THR A 144 58.80 -6.03 -21.86
N ASP A 145 59.03 -5.06 -22.76
CA ASP A 145 58.34 -4.75 -24.04
C ASP A 145 56.79 -4.76 -24.19
N GLY A 146 56.27 -3.66 -24.74
CA GLY A 146 55.18 -3.72 -25.74
C GLY A 146 53.88 -2.93 -25.47
N HIS A 147 53.72 -1.81 -26.18
CA HIS A 147 52.46 -1.15 -26.57
C HIS A 147 51.32 -0.95 -25.54
N GLU A 148 51.05 0.32 -25.22
CA GLU A 148 49.69 0.80 -24.90
C GLU A 148 48.77 0.63 -26.13
N PRO A 149 47.49 0.25 -25.93
CA PRO A 149 46.43 1.04 -26.54
C PRO A 149 45.12 1.16 -25.71
N ASP A 150 44.33 2.16 -26.09
CA ASP A 150 42.86 2.26 -26.03
C ASP A 150 42.07 1.99 -24.73
N SER A 151 41.40 3.03 -24.25
CA SER A 151 40.24 2.92 -23.33
C SER A 151 39.17 4.02 -23.53
N LEU A 152 39.17 4.73 -24.67
CA LEU A 152 38.15 5.76 -25.01
C LEU A 152 37.28 5.42 -26.23
N GLU A 153 37.72 4.53 -27.11
CA GLU A 153 36.93 4.18 -28.31
C GLU A 153 35.78 3.19 -28.00
N ALA A 154 35.96 2.32 -27.00
CA ALA A 154 34.95 1.35 -26.56
C ALA A 154 33.68 1.96 -25.94
N MET A 155 33.71 3.24 -25.53
CA MET A 155 32.55 3.94 -24.95
C MET A 155 31.69 4.69 -25.97
N ARG A 156 32.14 4.85 -27.22
CA ARG A 156 31.39 5.57 -28.26
C ARG A 156 30.40 4.72 -29.05
N THR A 157 30.61 3.40 -29.10
CA THR A 157 29.84 2.46 -29.94
C THR A 157 28.52 1.97 -29.34
N VAL A 158 28.25 2.23 -28.05
CA VAL A 158 27.05 1.71 -27.35
C VAL A 158 25.83 2.64 -27.46
N LEU A 159 26.01 3.88 -27.92
CA LEU A 159 24.96 4.91 -27.96
C LEU A 159 24.53 5.33 -29.38
N SER A 160 24.84 4.52 -30.41
CA SER A 160 24.73 4.92 -31.82
C SER A 160 24.03 3.91 -32.74
N GLU A 161 22.99 3.21 -32.28
CA GLU A 161 22.06 2.48 -33.17
C GLU A 161 20.60 2.88 -32.93
N GLY A 162 20.10 3.76 -33.80
CA GLY A 162 18.69 4.11 -33.97
C GLY A 162 18.45 4.47 -35.45
N PRO A 163 17.31 4.11 -36.06
CA PRO A 163 17.21 4.08 -37.52
C PRO A 163 17.08 5.46 -38.18
N GLU A 164 18.04 5.77 -39.04
CA GLU A 164 18.01 6.80 -40.10
C GLU A 164 16.83 6.57 -41.08
N PRO A 165 16.25 7.64 -41.68
CA PRO A 165 16.78 8.03 -43.00
C PRO A 165 16.71 9.52 -43.39
N THR A 166 17.86 10.00 -43.89
CA THR A 166 18.08 10.92 -45.03
C THR A 166 17.98 12.46 -44.83
N PRO A 167 18.74 13.26 -45.62
CA PRO A 167 19.44 14.43 -45.05
C PRO A 167 19.05 15.82 -45.60
N GLY A 168 19.40 16.89 -44.86
CA GLY A 168 19.09 18.28 -45.24
C GLY A 168 20.03 19.39 -44.74
N ARG A 169 21.17 19.59 -45.43
CA ARG A 169 21.98 20.84 -45.54
C ARG A 169 22.43 21.63 -44.28
N ARG A 170 23.76 21.69 -44.11
CA ARG A 170 24.62 22.89 -43.90
C ARG A 170 24.05 24.10 -43.13
N ALA A 171 24.65 24.41 -41.98
CA ALA A 171 25.53 25.60 -41.82
C ALA A 171 26.34 25.53 -40.50
N ALA A 172 27.46 26.26 -40.46
CA ALA A 172 28.31 26.54 -39.29
C ALA A 172 28.50 28.08 -39.23
N PRO A 173 29.30 28.69 -38.31
CA PRO A 173 30.08 28.14 -37.19
C PRO A 173 29.89 28.91 -35.85
N CYS A 174 30.59 28.47 -34.78
CA CYS A 174 31.57 29.28 -34.04
C CYS A 174 32.12 28.54 -32.79
N SER A 175 33.44 28.63 -32.61
CA SER A 175 34.24 28.24 -31.44
C SER A 175 34.74 29.54 -30.73
N PRO A 176 35.51 29.56 -29.62
CA PRO A 176 36.31 28.47 -29.04
C PRO A 176 36.32 28.34 -27.48
N HIS A 177 37.22 27.45 -27.03
CA HIS A 177 37.56 27.02 -25.67
C HIS A 177 38.00 28.11 -24.67
N PRO A 178 37.83 27.86 -23.36
CA PRO A 178 38.76 28.27 -22.31
C PRO A 178 39.94 27.28 -22.15
N ALA A 179 41.03 27.72 -21.52
CA ALA A 179 42.26 26.95 -21.29
C ALA A 179 42.49 26.62 -19.79
N GLU A 180 43.55 25.84 -19.51
CA GLU A 180 43.80 25.12 -18.26
C GLU A 180 44.53 25.95 -17.16
N LEU A 181 44.50 25.45 -15.92
CA LEU A 181 45.38 25.86 -14.82
C LEU A 181 45.77 24.64 -13.97
N GLU A 182 47.02 24.61 -13.48
CA GLU A 182 47.69 23.38 -13.02
C GLU A 182 47.53 23.00 -11.52
N PRO A 183 47.84 21.75 -11.13
CA PRO A 183 47.65 21.21 -9.77
C PRO A 183 48.44 21.88 -8.63
N ALA A 184 49.39 22.78 -8.91
CA ALA A 184 50.31 23.36 -7.92
C ALA A 184 49.61 24.10 -6.75
N VAL A 185 48.37 24.58 -6.96
CA VAL A 185 47.59 25.33 -5.96
C VAL A 185 47.11 24.44 -4.80
N LEU A 186 46.81 23.16 -5.04
CA LEU A 186 46.19 22.28 -4.04
C LEU A 186 47.14 21.92 -2.89
N LEU A 187 48.43 21.74 -3.17
CA LEU A 187 49.42 21.28 -2.18
C LEU A 187 49.74 22.34 -1.09
N HIS A 188 49.38 23.61 -1.32
CA HIS A 188 49.54 24.67 -0.33
C HIS A 188 48.41 24.68 0.71
N LEU A 189 47.19 24.29 0.31
CA LEU A 189 45.99 24.34 1.16
C LEU A 189 46.01 23.28 2.26
N GLU A 190 46.47 22.06 1.97
CA GLU A 190 46.58 20.97 2.97
C GLU A 190 47.44 21.37 4.17
N ARG A 191 48.56 22.06 3.92
CA ARG A 191 49.52 22.46 4.96
C ARG A 191 48.98 23.55 5.89
N CYS A 192 47.97 24.31 5.46
CA CYS A 192 47.28 25.30 6.29
C CYS A 192 46.18 24.70 7.18
N ALA A 193 45.52 23.62 6.74
CA ALA A 193 44.38 23.02 7.45
C ALA A 193 44.74 22.47 8.84
N HIS A 194 45.98 21.99 9.04
CA HIS A 194 46.34 21.13 10.17
C HIS A 194 46.78 21.83 11.48
N ARG A 195 46.67 23.17 11.59
CA ARG A 195 47.06 23.93 12.81
C ARG A 195 45.91 24.56 13.60
N LYS A 196 44.70 24.71 13.05
CA LYS A 196 43.56 25.36 13.75
C LYS A 196 42.74 24.40 14.61
N THR A 197 42.38 23.24 14.05
CA THR A 197 41.52 22.21 14.69
C THR A 197 42.03 21.72 16.04
N ARG A 198 43.35 21.59 16.23
CA ARG A 198 43.94 21.07 17.46
C ARG A 198 43.85 22.00 18.68
N ARG A 199 43.54 23.30 18.48
CA ARG A 199 43.30 24.26 19.60
C ARG A 199 41.84 24.36 20.02
N GLN A 200 40.87 24.21 19.11
CA GLN A 200 39.44 24.26 19.47
C GLN A 200 39.00 23.06 20.31
N LEU A 201 39.51 21.86 20.04
CA LEU A 201 39.25 20.65 20.83
C LEU A 201 39.58 20.80 22.32
N GLN A 202 40.66 21.54 22.65
CA GLN A 202 41.11 21.74 24.03
C GLN A 202 40.29 22.80 24.79
N LEU A 203 39.60 23.70 24.09
CA LEU A 203 38.65 24.65 24.69
C LEU A 203 37.29 24.00 24.97
N LEU A 204 36.78 23.19 24.03
CA LEU A 204 35.51 22.48 24.18
C LEU A 204 35.51 21.52 25.38
N GLN A 205 36.63 20.81 25.62
CA GLN A 205 36.77 19.90 26.78
C GLN A 205 36.74 20.61 28.14
N ASN A 206 37.07 21.90 28.21
CA ASN A 206 37.00 22.67 29.45
C ASN A 206 35.58 23.23 29.70
N ASN A 207 34.93 23.75 28.66
CA ASN A 207 33.57 24.31 28.79
C ASN A 207 32.51 23.24 29.08
N ALA A 208 32.71 22.00 28.62
CA ALA A 208 31.81 20.88 28.90
C ALA A 208 31.72 20.49 30.39
N ARG A 209 32.60 21.02 31.26
CA ARG A 209 32.61 20.74 32.70
C ARG A 209 31.94 21.81 33.57
N SER A 210 31.44 22.90 33.00
CA SER A 210 30.85 24.01 33.78
C SER A 210 29.31 24.07 33.78
N TYR A 211 28.62 23.25 32.98
CA TYR A 211 27.16 23.36 32.76
C TYR A 211 26.30 22.39 33.58
N ASP A 212 26.88 21.40 34.25
CA ASP A 212 26.16 20.27 34.88
C ASP A 212 25.77 20.49 36.36
N SER A 213 25.64 21.75 36.81
CA SER A 213 25.45 22.09 38.23
C SER A 213 24.38 23.14 38.56
N SER A 214 23.78 23.82 37.55
CA SER A 214 22.78 24.87 37.79
C SER A 214 21.69 24.91 36.71
N GLY A 215 20.46 24.52 37.06
CA GLY A 215 19.30 24.60 36.14
C GLY A 215 18.11 23.68 36.43
N ARG A 216 18.17 22.82 37.46
CA ARG A 216 17.15 21.76 37.69
C ARG A 216 16.17 22.08 38.83
N GLN A 217 15.16 22.92 38.61
CA GLN A 217 13.97 23.04 39.51
C GLN A 217 12.77 23.74 38.85
N GLN A 218 11.55 23.43 39.34
CA GLN A 218 10.23 23.90 38.85
C GLN A 218 9.88 23.34 37.44
N ARG A 219 9.10 22.24 37.23
CA ARG A 219 7.81 21.80 37.82
C ARG A 219 6.68 22.77 37.40
N VAL A 220 5.51 22.37 36.88
CA VAL A 220 4.63 21.24 37.26
C VAL A 220 3.93 20.57 36.04
N THR A 221 3.61 19.29 36.24
CA THR A 221 2.94 18.27 35.39
C THR A 221 1.61 18.60 34.69
N SER A 222 1.36 17.96 33.54
CA SER A 222 0.13 17.16 33.29
C SER A 222 0.32 16.06 32.20
N GLN A 223 -0.10 14.84 32.54
CA GLN A 223 -0.20 13.61 31.75
C GLN A 223 -1.07 12.62 32.58
N PRO A 224 -1.48 11.43 32.10
CA PRO A 224 -1.23 10.78 30.80
C PRO A 224 -2.45 11.01 29.84
N GLU A 225 -3.00 10.18 28.94
CA GLU A 225 -2.97 8.72 28.66
C GLU A 225 -2.96 8.39 27.13
N SER A 226 -3.12 7.10 26.84
CA SER A 226 -2.93 6.36 25.58
C SER A 226 -4.00 6.51 24.48
N LEU A 227 -3.59 6.31 23.23
CA LEU A 227 -3.91 5.08 22.48
C LEU A 227 -2.86 4.81 21.38
N HIS A 228 -2.78 3.56 20.89
CA HIS A 228 -1.77 3.11 19.92
C HIS A 228 -2.27 3.12 18.46
N GLY A 229 -1.33 3.34 17.52
CA GLY A 229 -1.30 2.63 16.24
C GLY A 229 -1.37 3.48 14.96
N GLY A 230 -0.28 3.48 14.19
CA GLY A 230 -0.31 3.85 12.76
C GLY A 230 0.83 4.77 12.27
N SER A 231 1.40 4.41 11.11
CA SER A 231 2.21 5.21 10.16
C SER A 231 3.59 5.77 10.57
N GLU A 232 4.63 4.93 10.47
CA GLU A 232 6.03 5.37 10.27
C GLU A 232 6.31 5.95 8.85
N GLY A 233 5.29 6.52 8.19
CA GLY A 233 5.35 6.95 6.78
C GLY A 233 5.72 8.42 6.53
N SER A 234 5.69 9.27 7.56
CA SER A 234 5.79 10.74 7.39
C SER A 234 7.21 11.31 7.60
N LEU A 235 8.13 10.54 8.18
CA LEU A 235 9.42 11.02 8.71
C LEU A 235 10.43 11.49 7.63
N THR A 236 10.19 11.26 6.35
CA THR A 236 11.06 11.72 5.25
C THR A 236 10.98 13.24 5.06
N GLY A 237 9.79 13.84 5.13
CA GLY A 237 9.63 15.30 4.99
C GLY A 237 10.20 16.11 6.16
N SER A 238 10.31 15.47 7.35
CA SER A 238 10.96 16.07 8.52
C SER A 238 12.48 16.17 8.39
N LEU A 239 13.11 15.33 7.56
CA LEU A 239 14.57 15.30 7.42
C LEU A 239 15.11 16.46 6.56
N GLU A 240 14.40 16.82 5.49
CA GLU A 240 14.77 17.98 4.66
C GLU A 240 14.55 19.30 5.42
N THR A 241 13.45 19.42 6.17
CA THR A 241 13.16 20.61 6.99
C THR A 241 14.08 20.76 8.20
N LEU A 242 14.58 19.65 8.78
CA LEU A 242 15.67 19.74 9.76
C LEU A 242 17.01 20.16 9.13
N ALA A 243 17.25 19.86 7.85
CA ALA A 243 18.45 20.28 7.13
C ALA A 243 18.41 21.77 6.71
N SER A 244 17.25 22.31 6.35
CA SER A 244 17.07 23.75 6.11
C SER A 244 17.21 24.56 7.39
N LEU A 245 16.59 24.15 8.49
CA LEU A 245 16.79 24.77 9.81
C LEU A 245 18.27 24.73 10.25
N ALA A 246 18.93 23.57 10.11
CA ALA A 246 20.34 23.41 10.48
C ALA A 246 21.33 24.15 9.56
N SER A 247 20.89 24.66 8.40
CA SER A 247 21.70 25.57 7.56
C SER A 247 21.38 27.04 7.83
N SER A 248 20.12 27.38 8.12
CA SER A 248 19.68 28.70 8.60
C SER A 248 20.47 29.18 9.83
N ASP A 249 20.56 28.36 10.89
CA ASP A 249 21.28 28.72 12.11
C ASP A 249 22.79 28.94 11.87
N ARG A 250 23.40 28.14 10.98
CA ARG A 250 24.83 28.29 10.62
C ARG A 250 25.09 29.61 9.90
N LEU A 251 24.23 29.96 8.94
CA LEU A 251 24.31 31.25 8.23
C LEU A 251 24.11 32.42 9.19
N LEU A 252 23.19 32.30 10.14
CA LEU A 252 22.90 33.32 11.14
C LEU A 252 24.09 33.57 12.10
N ASP A 253 24.83 32.52 12.49
CA ASP A 253 26.03 32.65 13.32
C ASP A 253 27.26 33.14 12.55
N GLU A 254 27.43 32.76 11.28
CA GLU A 254 28.50 33.30 10.44
C GLU A 254 28.30 34.80 10.16
N LEU A 255 27.04 35.22 9.94
CA LEU A 255 26.63 36.62 9.81
C LEU A 255 27.07 37.46 11.02
N LYS A 256 26.77 37.01 12.25
CA LYS A 256 27.15 37.71 13.50
C LYS A 256 28.68 37.90 13.59
N LEU A 257 29.45 36.87 13.23
CA LEU A 257 30.91 36.89 13.28
C LEU A 257 31.50 37.87 12.25
N ARG A 258 30.94 37.91 11.04
CA ARG A 258 31.34 38.85 9.97
C ARG A 258 30.99 40.29 10.35
N GLU A 259 29.78 40.56 10.86
CA GLU A 259 29.37 41.91 11.30
C GLU A 259 30.25 42.45 12.44
N MET A 260 30.63 41.61 13.42
CA MET A 260 31.59 41.98 14.47
C MET A 260 32.99 42.32 13.90
N THR A 261 33.43 41.61 12.86
CA THR A 261 34.73 41.86 12.21
C THR A 261 34.75 43.19 11.44
N ILE A 262 33.66 43.50 10.74
CA ILE A 262 33.45 44.78 10.03
C ILE A 262 33.51 45.96 11.02
N ALA A 263 32.93 45.82 12.22
CA ALA A 263 33.00 46.84 13.27
C ALA A 263 34.44 47.11 13.76
N GLN A 264 35.26 46.06 13.92
CA GLN A 264 36.67 46.21 14.33
C GLN A 264 37.53 46.91 13.26
N LEU A 265 37.31 46.60 11.98
CA LEU A 265 38.01 47.23 10.87
C LEU A 265 37.68 48.73 10.78
N ARG A 266 36.41 49.11 10.88
CA ARG A 266 35.97 50.52 10.92
C ARG A 266 36.64 51.32 12.05
N GLY A 267 36.84 50.70 13.21
CA GLY A 267 37.58 51.30 14.33
C GLY A 267 39.04 51.62 14.01
N ARG A 268 39.74 50.71 13.30
CA ARG A 268 41.15 50.91 12.89
C ARG A 268 41.29 51.98 11.81
N VAL A 269 40.35 52.06 10.86
CA VAL A 269 40.33 53.12 9.82
C VAL A 269 40.25 54.50 10.48
N LEU A 270 39.32 54.71 11.41
CA LEU A 270 39.14 55.99 12.13
C LEU A 270 40.35 56.40 12.97
N GLN A 271 41.11 55.44 13.51
CA GLN A 271 42.36 55.73 14.24
C GLN A 271 43.47 56.22 13.30
N LEU A 272 43.61 55.59 12.13
CA LEU A 272 44.63 55.94 11.14
C LEU A 272 44.30 57.24 10.40
N GLU A 273 43.02 57.54 10.15
CA GLU A 273 42.59 58.80 9.55
C GLU A 273 42.77 60.00 10.51
N ARG A 274 42.68 59.80 11.83
CA ARG A 274 43.05 60.84 12.83
C ARG A 274 44.55 61.15 12.82
N ALA A 275 45.41 60.14 12.76
CA ALA A 275 46.87 60.32 12.74
C ALA A 275 47.40 61.10 11.52
N ARG A 276 46.57 61.33 10.50
CA ARG A 276 46.92 62.03 9.26
C ARG A 276 46.90 63.57 9.37
N LEU A 277 46.19 64.14 10.34
CA LEU A 277 45.87 65.58 10.35
C LEU A 277 46.90 66.46 11.09
N ASP A 278 47.70 65.91 12.00
CA ASP A 278 48.44 66.71 12.98
C ASP A 278 49.86 67.16 12.54
N ASN A 279 50.38 66.71 11.38
CA ASN A 279 51.77 67.00 10.98
C ASN A 279 51.98 67.20 9.46
N ILE A 280 51.88 68.45 8.96
CA ILE A 280 52.43 68.87 7.66
C ILE A 280 53.00 70.30 7.73
N PRO A 281 54.32 70.48 7.69
CA PRO A 281 54.96 71.75 7.31
C PRO A 281 55.62 71.69 5.92
N LEU A 282 55.50 72.81 5.20
CA LEU A 282 55.88 73.05 3.81
C LEU A 282 57.39 72.98 3.48
N ASP A 283 57.69 72.49 2.27
CA ASP A 283 58.87 72.72 1.41
C ASP A 283 60.18 73.28 2.04
N PRO A 284 60.95 72.47 2.80
CA PRO A 284 62.26 72.87 3.30
C PRO A 284 63.35 72.98 2.22
N ALA A 285 63.17 72.34 1.06
CA ALA A 285 64.21 72.16 0.06
C ALA A 285 64.67 73.48 -0.58
N ARG A 286 63.73 74.41 -0.81
CA ARG A 286 64.04 75.76 -1.31
C ARG A 286 64.77 76.61 -0.29
N GLU A 287 64.48 76.43 0.99
CA GLU A 287 65.10 77.20 2.07
C GLU A 287 66.53 76.70 2.35
N ILE A 288 66.78 75.39 2.27
CA ILE A 288 68.13 74.80 2.34
C ILE A 288 69.06 75.37 1.27
N SER A 289 68.66 75.37 -0.01
CA SER A 289 69.48 75.95 -1.09
C SER A 289 69.75 77.44 -0.89
N ARG A 290 68.84 78.17 -0.23
CA ARG A 290 69.01 79.60 0.11
C ARG A 290 69.97 79.80 1.29
N LEU A 291 69.93 78.92 2.29
CA LEU A 291 70.86 78.94 3.43
C LEU A 291 72.27 78.55 2.99
N GLN A 292 72.44 77.46 2.25
CA GLN A 292 73.74 77.01 1.71
C GLN A 292 74.42 78.09 0.87
N SER A 293 73.66 78.76 -0.02
CA SER A 293 74.20 79.87 -0.83
C SER A 293 74.53 81.12 0.00
N SER A 294 73.82 81.35 1.11
CA SER A 294 74.10 82.43 2.06
C SER A 294 75.35 82.13 2.91
N VAL A 295 75.55 80.88 3.34
CA VAL A 295 76.81 80.43 4.00
C VAL A 295 78.00 80.67 3.08
N VAL A 296 77.93 80.25 1.82
CA VAL A 296 79.00 80.47 0.81
C VAL A 296 79.27 81.96 0.56
N GLN A 297 78.28 82.85 0.70
CA GLN A 297 78.50 84.30 0.62
C GLN A 297 79.21 84.85 1.87
N LEU A 298 78.79 84.45 3.07
CA LEU A 298 79.42 84.87 4.33
C LEU A 298 80.89 84.43 4.42
N GLU A 299 81.23 83.24 3.90
CA GLU A 299 82.61 82.77 3.87
C GLU A 299 83.51 83.63 2.97
N ARG A 300 82.99 84.17 1.86
CA ARG A 300 83.75 85.10 1.00
C ARG A 300 84.01 86.43 1.70
N VAL A 301 83.00 87.00 2.36
CA VAL A 301 83.13 88.26 3.11
C VAL A 301 84.13 88.11 4.26
N ARG A 302 84.10 86.98 4.98
CA ARG A 302 85.11 86.60 5.98
C ARG A 302 86.52 86.64 5.39
N ASP A 303 86.74 85.99 4.24
CA ASP A 303 88.07 85.85 3.66
C ASP A 303 88.60 87.20 3.13
N GLU A 304 87.75 88.00 2.48
CA GLU A 304 88.06 89.39 2.11
C GLU A 304 88.43 90.26 3.33
N LEU A 305 87.67 90.18 4.43
CA LEU A 305 87.98 90.87 5.67
C LEU A 305 89.32 90.40 6.28
N THR A 306 89.66 89.10 6.21
CA THR A 306 90.99 88.66 6.69
C THR A 306 92.15 89.23 5.87
N LEU A 307 91.97 89.38 4.55
CA LEU A 307 92.94 90.03 3.65
C LEU A 307 93.08 91.53 3.95
N GLN A 308 91.98 92.24 4.20
CA GLN A 308 92.02 93.64 4.64
C GLN A 308 92.72 93.80 5.99
N ASN A 309 92.39 92.94 6.96
CA ASN A 309 92.99 92.94 8.30
C ASN A 309 94.50 92.64 8.25
N PHE A 310 94.95 91.82 7.29
CA PHE A 310 96.38 91.61 7.00
C PHE A 310 97.03 92.87 6.40
N SER A 311 96.41 93.50 5.39
CA SER A 311 96.92 94.75 4.80
C SER A 311 97.04 95.90 5.80
N LEU A 312 96.05 96.05 6.70
CA LEU A 312 96.08 97.07 7.77
C LEU A 312 97.20 96.82 8.79
N LYS A 313 97.50 95.55 9.14
CA LYS A 313 98.66 95.22 9.99
C LYS A 313 99.98 95.62 9.34
N SER A 314 100.16 95.34 8.04
CA SER A 314 101.38 95.72 7.33
C SER A 314 101.57 97.25 7.36
N LYS A 315 100.53 98.01 7.01
CA LYS A 315 100.54 99.48 7.07
C LYS A 315 100.82 100.02 8.48
N LEU A 316 100.25 99.42 9.51
CA LEU A 316 100.55 99.74 10.91
C LEU A 316 102.03 99.50 11.23
N SER A 317 102.62 98.37 10.81
CA SER A 317 104.05 98.11 11.02
C SER A 317 104.94 99.09 10.27
N GLU A 318 104.59 99.48 9.04
CA GLU A 318 105.31 100.49 8.25
C GLU A 318 105.30 101.86 8.93
N PHE A 319 104.14 102.38 9.34
CA PHE A 319 104.05 103.66 10.04
C PHE A 319 104.70 103.63 11.43
N THR A 320 104.58 102.53 12.18
CA THR A 320 105.27 102.37 13.47
C THR A 320 106.79 102.38 13.29
N GLN A 321 107.29 101.75 12.23
CA GLN A 321 108.72 101.74 11.91
C GLN A 321 109.21 103.14 11.48
N GLN A 322 108.43 103.88 10.68
CA GLN A 322 108.74 105.26 10.30
C GLN A 322 108.88 106.17 11.53
N LEU A 323 107.90 106.15 12.44
CA LEU A 323 107.95 106.88 13.71
C LEU A 323 109.19 106.54 14.55
N SER A 324 109.63 105.27 14.57
CA SER A 324 110.83 104.86 15.30
C SER A 324 112.15 105.37 14.67
N SER A 325 112.14 105.81 13.40
CA SER A 325 113.32 106.23 12.65
C SER A 325 113.58 107.74 12.63
N SER A 326 112.57 108.57 12.95
CA SER A 326 112.61 110.03 12.77
C SER A 326 113.20 110.83 13.95
N GLY A 327 113.57 110.17 15.06
CA GLY A 327 113.74 110.81 16.37
C GLY A 327 114.88 111.82 16.59
N VAL A 328 115.62 112.26 15.55
CA VAL A 328 116.76 113.19 15.68
C VAL A 328 116.85 114.23 14.54
N GLN A 329 115.81 115.04 14.33
CA GLN A 329 115.89 116.52 14.15
C GLN A 329 114.57 117.15 13.63
N GLY A 330 113.83 117.82 14.51
CA GLY A 330 112.99 119.00 14.20
C GLY A 330 111.66 118.81 13.46
N GLY A 331 110.55 118.67 14.21
CA GLY A 331 109.19 118.80 13.63
C GLY A 331 108.05 118.29 14.52
N SER A 332 107.76 118.95 15.65
CA SER A 332 106.83 118.44 16.68
C SER A 332 105.36 118.28 16.25
N GLU A 333 104.95 118.80 15.09
CA GLU A 333 103.61 118.56 14.54
C GLU A 333 103.52 117.24 13.76
N HIS A 334 104.61 116.79 13.12
CA HIS A 334 104.56 115.64 12.21
C HIS A 334 104.48 114.30 12.96
N ASP A 335 105.28 114.13 14.02
CA ASP A 335 105.22 112.93 14.87
C ASP A 335 103.83 112.79 15.53
N ALA A 336 103.22 113.91 15.94
CA ALA A 336 101.89 113.93 16.54
C ALA A 336 100.77 113.55 15.54
N GLU A 337 100.92 113.93 14.27
CA GLU A 337 100.01 113.53 13.20
C GLU A 337 100.16 112.04 12.84
N GLN A 338 101.40 111.53 12.75
CA GLN A 338 101.65 110.09 12.56
C GLN A 338 101.10 109.26 13.73
N GLN A 339 101.26 109.72 14.98
CA GLN A 339 100.72 109.03 16.16
C GLN A 339 99.18 108.97 16.18
N ARG A 340 98.49 110.04 15.76
CA ARG A 340 97.03 110.00 15.54
C ARG A 340 96.67 108.95 14.48
N ARG A 341 97.39 108.92 13.36
CA ARG A 341 97.10 108.01 12.26
C ARG A 341 97.32 106.53 12.61
N ILE A 342 98.27 106.22 13.49
CA ILE A 342 98.41 104.88 14.09
C ILE A 342 97.18 104.54 14.94
N GLY A 343 96.75 105.41 15.86
CA GLY A 343 95.56 105.16 16.69
C GLY A 343 94.27 104.96 15.89
N GLU A 344 94.08 105.70 14.80
CA GLU A 344 92.98 105.49 13.84
C GLU A 344 93.04 104.11 13.17
N LEU A 345 94.24 103.65 12.78
CA LEU A 345 94.42 102.33 12.16
C LEU A 345 94.30 101.19 13.17
N GLU A 346 94.76 101.35 14.41
CA GLU A 346 94.61 100.36 15.48
C GLU A 346 93.16 100.14 15.88
N THR A 347 92.38 101.23 16.00
CA THR A 347 90.94 101.16 16.29
C THR A 347 90.16 100.53 15.13
N GLN A 348 90.48 100.85 13.87
CA GLN A 348 89.93 100.15 12.71
C GLN A 348 90.27 98.64 12.72
N LEU A 349 91.52 98.29 13.02
CA LEU A 349 91.97 96.90 13.07
C LEU A 349 91.27 96.11 14.19
N HIS A 350 91.03 96.73 15.35
CA HIS A 350 90.28 96.12 16.46
C HIS A 350 88.81 95.88 16.07
N ASN A 351 88.13 96.87 15.49
CA ASN A 351 86.74 96.73 15.09
C ASN A 351 86.55 95.60 14.05
N GLN A 352 87.39 95.55 13.01
CA GLN A 352 87.34 94.47 12.00
C GLN A 352 87.69 93.08 12.58
N ARG A 353 88.48 92.99 13.66
CA ARG A 353 88.76 91.71 14.35
C ARG A 353 87.53 91.20 15.06
N ASN A 354 86.83 92.06 15.80
CA ASN A 354 85.62 91.71 16.54
C ASN A 354 84.50 91.25 15.57
N GLU A 355 84.35 91.96 14.45
CA GLU A 355 83.44 91.60 13.35
C GLU A 355 83.78 90.23 12.74
N LEU A 356 85.07 89.92 12.55
CA LEU A 356 85.54 88.61 12.08
C LEU A 356 85.28 87.47 13.07
N GLU A 357 85.36 87.73 14.38
CA GLU A 357 85.04 86.71 15.40
C GLU A 357 83.53 86.46 15.50
N GLN A 358 82.71 87.50 15.36
CA GLN A 358 81.26 87.37 15.29
C GLN A 358 80.82 86.56 14.06
N LEU A 359 81.31 86.90 12.86
CA LEU A 359 81.03 86.16 11.62
C LEU A 359 81.45 84.68 11.69
N ARG A 360 82.50 84.34 12.45
CA ARG A 360 82.92 82.95 12.71
C ARG A 360 81.96 82.21 13.63
N ALA A 361 81.45 82.88 14.67
CA ALA A 361 80.44 82.29 15.56
C ALA A 361 79.13 82.03 14.81
N ASP A 362 78.66 82.98 14.00
CA ASP A 362 77.43 82.86 13.23
C ASP A 362 77.53 81.75 12.17
N SER A 363 78.66 81.66 11.46
CA SER A 363 78.95 80.57 10.50
C SER A 363 78.95 79.18 11.16
N ALA A 364 79.48 79.06 12.38
CA ALA A 364 79.47 77.80 13.13
C ALA A 364 78.05 77.41 13.60
N GLN A 365 77.22 78.39 14.00
CA GLN A 365 75.81 78.14 14.37
C GLN A 365 74.98 77.69 13.17
N LEU A 366 75.14 78.32 12.00
CA LEU A 366 74.43 77.93 10.77
C LEU A 366 74.70 76.47 10.39
N ARG A 367 75.97 76.03 10.36
CA ARG A 367 76.33 74.63 10.08
C ARG A 367 75.72 73.63 11.07
N ALA A 368 75.58 74.03 12.34
CA ALA A 368 74.93 73.20 13.37
C ALA A 368 73.40 73.11 13.22
N LEU A 369 72.78 74.07 12.54
CA LEU A 369 71.36 74.03 12.17
C LEU A 369 71.14 73.21 10.89
N GLU A 370 72.02 73.33 9.88
CA GLU A 370 71.98 72.54 8.64
C GLU A 370 71.98 71.03 8.94
N ALA A 371 72.93 70.54 9.75
CA ALA A 371 73.01 69.12 10.11
C ALA A 371 71.77 68.58 10.86
N ARG A 372 71.12 69.41 11.69
CA ARG A 372 69.87 69.05 12.38
C ARG A 372 68.68 68.97 11.42
N LEU A 373 68.67 69.85 10.41
CA LEU A 373 67.63 69.88 9.39
C LEU A 373 67.73 68.65 8.48
N GLU A 374 68.94 68.25 8.05
CA GLU A 374 69.18 67.01 7.31
C GLU A 374 68.73 65.76 8.10
N GLU A 375 69.05 65.66 9.39
CA GLU A 375 68.57 64.56 10.22
C GLU A 375 67.03 64.52 10.25
N SER A 376 66.37 65.68 10.43
CA SER A 376 64.91 65.76 10.45
C SER A 376 64.26 65.31 9.13
N LEU A 377 64.88 65.61 7.98
CA LEU A 377 64.42 65.18 6.66
C LEU A 377 64.53 63.66 6.49
N SER A 378 65.64 63.04 6.90
CA SER A 378 65.80 61.58 6.80
C SER A 378 64.74 60.82 7.61
N ARG A 379 64.39 61.35 8.80
CA ARG A 379 63.29 60.85 9.63
C ARG A 379 61.94 61.05 8.94
N ARG A 380 61.70 62.22 8.32
CA ARG A 380 60.49 62.53 7.56
C ARG A 380 60.26 61.51 6.44
N GLU A 381 61.27 61.26 5.59
CA GLU A 381 61.15 60.30 4.48
C GLU A 381 60.83 58.86 4.94
N THR A 382 61.45 58.39 6.03
CA THR A 382 61.16 57.03 6.55
C THR A 382 59.72 56.93 7.07
N THR A 383 59.19 57.99 7.68
CA THR A 383 57.76 58.03 8.05
C THR A 383 56.83 58.11 6.84
N GLU A 384 57.19 58.83 5.77
CA GLU A 384 56.40 58.87 4.52
C GLU A 384 56.33 57.50 3.85
N ARG A 385 57.45 56.77 3.75
CA ARG A 385 57.49 55.39 3.21
C ARG A 385 56.61 54.43 4.03
N TYR A 386 56.65 54.55 5.36
CA TYR A 386 55.80 53.75 6.25
C TYR A 386 54.30 54.10 6.11
N LEU A 387 53.97 55.38 5.98
CA LEU A 387 52.59 55.84 5.76
C LEU A 387 52.04 55.37 4.41
N ALA A 388 52.84 55.35 3.34
CA ALA A 388 52.45 54.82 2.04
C ALA A 388 52.10 53.32 2.12
N SER A 389 52.96 52.50 2.73
CA SER A 389 52.69 51.07 2.94
C SER A 389 51.41 50.81 3.76
N ARG A 390 51.13 51.64 4.78
CA ARG A 390 49.87 51.54 5.54
C ARG A 390 48.65 52.05 4.77
N GLN A 391 48.81 52.90 3.75
CA GLN A 391 47.71 53.28 2.85
C GLN A 391 47.35 52.13 1.90
N GLU A 392 48.34 51.38 1.39
CA GLU A 392 48.11 50.18 0.57
C GLU A 392 47.41 49.07 1.37
N GLU A 393 47.83 48.80 2.61
CA GLU A 393 47.10 47.88 3.50
C GLU A 393 45.64 48.34 3.74
N LEU A 394 45.41 49.65 3.87
CA LEU A 394 44.09 50.21 4.11
C LEU A 394 43.17 50.16 2.88
N THR A 395 43.69 50.24 1.65
CA THR A 395 42.85 50.10 0.45
C THR A 395 42.41 48.66 0.25
N VAL A 396 43.31 47.69 0.46
CA VAL A 396 42.96 46.25 0.45
C VAL A 396 41.91 45.93 1.51
N LEU A 397 42.12 46.37 2.77
CA LEU A 397 41.16 46.12 3.85
C LEU A 397 39.81 46.85 3.69
N LYS A 398 39.73 47.91 2.87
CA LYS A 398 38.46 48.55 2.49
C LYS A 398 37.73 47.71 1.42
N LEU A 399 38.45 47.19 0.42
CA LEU A 399 37.90 46.29 -0.61
C LEU A 399 37.39 44.95 -0.02
N ASP A 400 38.16 44.34 0.88
CA ASP A 400 37.75 43.12 1.61
C ASP A 400 36.48 43.35 2.44
N LEU A 401 36.29 44.56 2.97
CA LEU A 401 35.11 44.92 3.76
C LEU A 401 33.88 45.10 2.86
N GLU A 402 34.05 45.67 1.66
CA GLU A 402 32.98 45.85 0.67
C GLU A 402 32.51 44.50 0.09
N THR A 403 33.42 43.60 -0.28
CA THR A 403 33.06 42.25 -0.77
C THR A 403 32.34 41.42 0.30
N LEU A 404 32.82 41.46 1.55
CA LEU A 404 32.11 40.84 2.67
C LEU A 404 30.73 41.47 2.93
N GLN A 405 30.53 42.76 2.66
CA GLN A 405 29.19 43.37 2.76
C GLN A 405 28.25 42.84 1.67
N GLU A 406 28.71 42.67 0.43
CA GLU A 406 27.91 42.06 -0.64
C GLU A 406 27.55 40.59 -0.38
N GLU A 407 28.49 39.78 0.14
CA GLU A 407 28.18 38.39 0.51
C GLU A 407 27.11 38.34 1.60
N ASN A 408 27.19 39.22 2.59
CA ASN A 408 26.21 39.29 3.68
C ASN A 408 24.82 39.79 3.24
N THR A 409 24.68 40.55 2.15
CA THR A 409 23.34 40.87 1.60
C THR A 409 22.76 39.69 0.83
N ARG A 410 23.56 39.04 -0.04
CA ARG A 410 23.14 37.85 -0.81
C ARG A 410 22.65 36.73 0.13
N LEU A 411 23.38 36.44 1.21
CA LEU A 411 22.98 35.44 2.21
C LEU A 411 21.68 35.80 2.96
N LYS A 412 21.42 37.09 3.19
CA LYS A 412 20.15 37.55 3.82
C LYS A 412 18.96 37.38 2.86
N ASP A 413 19.16 37.59 1.56
CA ASP A 413 18.13 37.36 0.53
C ASP A 413 17.87 35.86 0.31
N ASP A 414 18.91 35.02 0.27
CA ASP A 414 18.78 33.56 0.19
C ASP A 414 18.04 32.96 1.39
N LEU A 415 18.40 33.37 2.62
CA LEU A 415 17.69 32.99 3.85
C LEU A 415 16.21 33.44 3.80
N SER A 416 15.96 34.66 3.32
CA SER A 416 14.60 35.20 3.13
C SER A 416 13.77 34.45 2.08
N ARG A 417 14.42 33.73 1.14
CA ARG A 417 13.75 32.84 0.18
C ARG A 417 13.37 31.51 0.83
N VAL A 418 14.30 30.87 1.56
CA VAL A 418 14.07 29.58 2.24
C VAL A 418 12.91 29.68 3.24
N LEU A 419 12.89 30.71 4.09
CA LEU A 419 11.85 30.90 5.10
C LEU A 419 10.43 31.06 4.50
N ARG A 420 10.30 31.61 3.28
CA ARG A 420 9.02 31.69 2.57
C ARG A 420 8.58 30.32 2.05
N GLN A 421 9.53 29.54 1.54
CA GLN A 421 9.26 28.17 1.06
C GLN A 421 8.80 27.28 2.23
N GLU A 422 9.48 27.32 3.37
CA GLU A 422 9.07 26.59 4.59
C GLU A 422 7.63 26.94 5.00
N ALA A 423 7.28 28.23 5.07
CA ALA A 423 5.92 28.67 5.40
C ALA A 423 4.86 28.17 4.40
N GLU A 424 5.17 28.16 3.10
CA GLU A 424 4.29 27.54 2.09
C GLU A 424 4.15 26.03 2.28
N HIS A 425 5.26 25.31 2.54
CA HIS A 425 5.24 23.87 2.78
C HIS A 425 4.42 23.51 4.03
N SER A 426 4.57 24.27 5.14
CA SER A 426 3.73 24.11 6.33
C SER A 426 2.23 24.33 6.03
N SER A 427 1.88 25.36 5.23
CA SER A 427 0.48 25.59 4.84
C SER A 427 -0.09 24.47 3.96
N ARG A 428 0.73 23.84 3.11
CA ARG A 428 0.35 22.67 2.30
C ARG A 428 0.14 21.42 3.16
N LEU A 429 1.00 21.18 4.15
CA LEU A 429 0.90 20.02 5.06
C LEU A 429 -0.40 20.05 5.90
N VAL A 430 -0.79 21.21 6.42
CA VAL A 430 -2.08 21.35 7.16
C VAL A 430 -3.26 20.96 6.27
N ARG A 431 -3.32 21.49 5.04
CA ARG A 431 -4.41 21.17 4.09
C ARG A 431 -4.46 19.69 3.69
N LEU A 432 -3.31 19.01 3.66
CA LEU A 432 -3.27 17.56 3.41
C LEU A 432 -3.88 16.79 4.59
N SER A 433 -3.54 17.15 5.83
CA SER A 433 -4.11 16.54 7.04
C SER A 433 -5.63 16.76 7.16
N ASP A 434 -6.11 17.95 6.78
CA ASP A 434 -7.55 18.24 6.68
C ASP A 434 -8.24 17.32 5.65
N CYS A 435 -7.67 17.21 4.44
CA CYS A 435 -8.18 16.35 3.37
C CYS A 435 -8.17 14.85 3.72
N GLU A 436 -7.13 14.37 4.40
CA GLU A 436 -7.04 12.98 4.89
C GLU A 436 -8.14 12.69 5.93
N SER A 437 -8.42 13.64 6.81
CA SER A 437 -9.48 13.56 7.82
C SER A 437 -10.88 13.53 7.19
N GLU A 438 -11.13 14.36 6.18
CA GLU A 438 -12.38 14.32 5.39
C GLU A 438 -12.53 13.01 4.61
N LEU A 439 -11.46 12.51 4.00
CA LEU A 439 -11.47 11.26 3.25
C LEU A 439 -11.82 10.07 4.15
N GLY A 440 -11.24 9.99 5.35
CA GLY A 440 -11.58 8.96 6.34
C GLY A 440 -13.05 9.00 6.75
N ARG A 441 -13.60 10.21 7.01
CA ARG A 441 -15.03 10.41 7.32
C ARG A 441 -15.94 9.91 6.21
N LEU A 442 -15.64 10.26 4.95
CA LEU A 442 -16.43 9.87 3.77
C LEU A 442 -16.33 8.36 3.49
N GLN A 443 -15.20 7.72 3.78
CA GLN A 443 -15.05 6.27 3.66
C GLN A 443 -15.94 5.52 4.67
N GLU A 444 -15.99 5.97 5.92
CA GLU A 444 -16.84 5.35 6.94
C GLU A 444 -18.34 5.61 6.68
N GLU A 445 -18.72 6.82 6.26
CA GLU A 445 -20.10 7.10 5.84
C GLU A 445 -20.55 6.20 4.67
N ARG A 446 -19.68 6.03 3.67
CA ARG A 446 -19.90 5.08 2.57
C ARG A 446 -20.04 3.63 3.05
N ARG A 447 -19.25 3.19 4.05
CA ARG A 447 -19.35 1.85 4.63
C ARG A 447 -20.71 1.64 5.31
N LEU A 448 -21.13 2.58 6.15
CA LEU A 448 -22.42 2.55 6.86
C LEU A 448 -23.62 2.59 5.88
N LEU A 449 -23.53 3.38 4.81
CA LEU A 449 -24.53 3.41 3.74
C LEU A 449 -24.63 2.09 2.97
N ALA A 450 -23.49 1.43 2.67
CA ALA A 450 -23.48 0.14 1.99
C ALA A 450 -24.11 -0.97 2.86
N ASP A 451 -23.75 -1.01 4.15
CA ASP A 451 -24.34 -1.91 5.14
C ASP A 451 -25.85 -1.70 5.30
N SER A 452 -26.29 -0.44 5.38
CA SER A 452 -27.70 -0.07 5.46
C SER A 452 -28.47 -0.54 4.22
N LEU A 453 -27.94 -0.26 3.01
CA LEU A 453 -28.54 -0.70 1.74
C LEU A 453 -28.62 -2.23 1.62
N LEU A 454 -27.62 -2.97 2.13
CA LEU A 454 -27.62 -4.43 2.14
C LEU A 454 -28.71 -4.98 3.09
N ARG A 455 -28.85 -4.41 4.30
CA ARG A 455 -29.90 -4.76 5.26
C ARG A 455 -31.29 -4.46 4.70
N GLU A 456 -31.47 -3.30 4.08
CA GLU A 456 -32.73 -2.85 3.49
C GLU A 456 -33.17 -3.76 2.32
N ARG A 457 -32.24 -4.07 1.40
CA ARG A 457 -32.44 -5.07 0.33
C ARG A 457 -32.80 -6.45 0.87
N THR A 458 -32.19 -6.86 1.99
CA THR A 458 -32.47 -8.16 2.64
C THR A 458 -33.88 -8.18 3.25
N LEU A 459 -34.26 -7.13 3.98
CA LEU A 459 -35.59 -7.00 4.57
C LEU A 459 -36.69 -6.94 3.49
N ARG A 460 -36.51 -6.16 2.41
CA ARG A 460 -37.45 -6.15 1.27
C ARG A 460 -37.66 -7.56 0.69
N LYS A 461 -36.59 -8.35 0.55
CA LYS A 461 -36.68 -9.73 0.03
C LYS A 461 -37.29 -10.71 1.05
N GLN A 462 -37.08 -10.53 2.35
CA GLN A 462 -37.80 -11.28 3.39
C GLN A 462 -39.32 -10.99 3.33
N TYR A 463 -39.73 -9.72 3.26
CA TYR A 463 -41.14 -9.35 3.12
C TYR A 463 -41.73 -9.83 1.79
N PHE A 464 -40.99 -9.78 0.68
CA PHE A 464 -41.44 -10.33 -0.60
C PHE A 464 -41.68 -11.85 -0.50
N ASN A 465 -40.74 -12.61 0.07
CA ASN A 465 -40.90 -14.06 0.26
C ASN A 465 -42.09 -14.40 1.18
N GLN A 466 -42.32 -13.60 2.24
CA GLN A 466 -43.50 -13.72 3.09
C GLN A 466 -44.80 -13.41 2.32
N MET A 467 -44.80 -12.40 1.45
CA MET A 467 -45.96 -12.08 0.60
C MET A 467 -46.25 -13.19 -0.43
N GLU A 468 -45.22 -13.83 -1.01
CA GLU A 468 -45.40 -14.97 -1.93
C GLU A 468 -45.90 -16.23 -1.19
N GLU A 469 -45.44 -16.46 0.04
CA GLU A 469 -45.96 -17.52 0.91
C GLU A 469 -47.43 -17.25 1.33
N LEU A 470 -47.79 -15.99 1.62
CA LEU A 470 -49.17 -15.58 1.88
C LEU A 470 -50.09 -15.70 0.65
N LYS A 471 -49.56 -15.58 -0.56
CA LYS A 471 -50.25 -15.90 -1.83
C LYS A 471 -50.35 -17.40 -2.10
N GLY A 472 -49.69 -18.24 -1.30
CA GLY A 472 -49.68 -19.69 -1.47
C GLY A 472 -48.94 -20.20 -2.70
N ARG A 473 -48.03 -19.41 -3.32
CA ARG A 473 -47.26 -19.90 -4.47
C ARG A 473 -46.30 -21.02 -4.08
N ILE A 474 -46.09 -21.97 -4.99
CA ILE A 474 -45.07 -23.01 -4.81
C ILE A 474 -43.68 -22.38 -4.91
N ARG A 475 -42.90 -22.48 -3.83
CA ARG A 475 -41.51 -21.98 -3.80
C ARG A 475 -40.61 -22.92 -4.59
N VAL A 476 -39.63 -22.37 -5.30
CA VAL A 476 -38.65 -23.11 -6.08
C VAL A 476 -37.24 -22.65 -5.74
N PHE A 477 -36.41 -23.58 -5.30
CA PHE A 477 -34.98 -23.38 -5.02
C PHE A 477 -34.14 -24.09 -6.08
N CYS A 478 -33.27 -23.38 -6.77
CA CYS A 478 -32.26 -23.99 -7.63
C CYS A 478 -31.01 -24.34 -6.82
N ARG A 479 -30.44 -25.53 -7.04
CA ARG A 479 -29.13 -25.91 -6.49
C ARG A 479 -28.20 -26.38 -7.60
N LEU A 480 -27.16 -25.61 -7.84
CA LEU A 480 -25.95 -26.07 -8.51
C LEU A 480 -25.13 -26.90 -7.52
N ARG A 481 -24.60 -28.04 -7.97
CA ARG A 481 -23.65 -28.85 -7.19
C ARG A 481 -22.24 -28.71 -7.77
N PRO A 482 -21.17 -28.97 -7.01
CA PRO A 482 -19.82 -28.96 -7.55
C PRO A 482 -19.62 -29.96 -8.69
N LEU A 483 -18.75 -29.62 -9.66
CA LEU A 483 -18.22 -30.57 -10.64
C LEU A 483 -17.54 -31.75 -9.94
N SER A 484 -17.92 -32.97 -10.30
CA SER A 484 -17.28 -34.20 -9.82
C SER A 484 -15.97 -34.49 -10.55
N GLU A 485 -15.08 -35.30 -9.97
CA GLU A 485 -13.82 -35.69 -10.61
C GLU A 485 -13.93 -36.20 -12.07
N PRO A 486 -14.82 -37.15 -12.43
CA PRO A 486 -14.92 -37.60 -13.82
C PRO A 486 -15.37 -36.48 -14.76
N GLU A 487 -16.26 -35.57 -14.32
CA GLU A 487 -16.68 -34.42 -15.13
C GLU A 487 -15.51 -33.44 -15.37
N ARG A 488 -14.71 -33.15 -14.33
CA ARG A 488 -13.49 -32.32 -14.44
C ARG A 488 -12.47 -32.91 -15.41
N ARG A 489 -12.41 -34.25 -15.52
CA ARG A 489 -11.53 -34.98 -16.46
C ARG A 489 -12.10 -35.09 -17.88
N GLN A 490 -13.42 -35.06 -18.07
CA GLN A 490 -14.07 -35.34 -19.36
C GLN A 490 -14.44 -34.11 -20.20
N GLY A 491 -14.59 -32.92 -19.60
CA GLY A 491 -14.64 -31.68 -20.39
C GLY A 491 -15.56 -30.58 -19.85
N GLY A 492 -15.02 -29.78 -18.93
CA GLY A 492 -15.48 -28.40 -18.68
C GLY A 492 -16.76 -28.22 -17.84
N ALA A 493 -16.77 -27.10 -17.12
CA ALA A 493 -18.01 -26.49 -16.66
C ALA A 493 -18.78 -25.94 -17.88
N ALA A 494 -20.10 -26.06 -17.85
CA ALA A 494 -20.99 -25.23 -18.64
C ALA A 494 -20.87 -23.76 -18.19
N PRO A 495 -21.11 -22.79 -19.08
CA PRO A 495 -21.15 -21.37 -18.73
C PRO A 495 -22.43 -21.05 -17.93
N ILE A 496 -22.41 -21.41 -16.64
CA ILE A 496 -23.44 -21.13 -15.65
C ILE A 496 -22.90 -20.04 -14.71
N ASP A 497 -23.61 -18.93 -14.65
CA ASP A 497 -23.28 -17.77 -13.80
C ASP A 497 -24.46 -17.47 -12.86
N CYS A 498 -24.16 -16.98 -11.66
CA CYS A 498 -25.12 -16.66 -10.61
C CYS A 498 -25.06 -15.18 -10.30
N ALA A 499 -25.68 -14.36 -11.18
CA ALA A 499 -25.64 -12.90 -11.11
C ALA A 499 -26.13 -12.34 -9.75
N ASP A 500 -27.04 -13.05 -9.09
CA ASP A 500 -27.41 -12.84 -7.69
C ASP A 500 -27.95 -14.14 -7.06
N PRO A 501 -28.20 -14.22 -5.73
CA PRO A 501 -28.69 -15.43 -5.05
C PRO A 501 -30.13 -15.90 -5.40
N TYR A 502 -30.72 -15.40 -6.48
CA TYR A 502 -32.07 -15.67 -6.99
C TYR A 502 -32.07 -15.85 -8.52
N THR A 503 -31.08 -15.28 -9.21
CA THR A 503 -30.98 -15.22 -10.69
C THR A 503 -29.85 -16.11 -11.20
N LEU A 504 -30.22 -17.12 -12.00
CA LEU A 504 -29.29 -18.06 -12.66
C LEU A 504 -29.22 -17.76 -14.17
N CYS A 505 -28.01 -17.50 -14.68
CA CYS A 505 -27.75 -17.26 -16.09
C CYS A 505 -27.03 -18.47 -16.71
N VAL A 506 -27.63 -19.10 -17.72
CA VAL A 506 -27.08 -20.29 -18.39
C VAL A 506 -26.82 -19.99 -19.86
N GLY A 507 -25.53 -20.02 -20.24
CA GLY A 507 -25.08 -19.95 -21.63
C GLY A 507 -25.28 -21.27 -22.38
N GLY A 508 -25.51 -21.18 -23.68
CA GLY A 508 -25.52 -22.32 -24.59
C GLY A 508 -25.66 -21.88 -26.05
N ASP A 509 -25.78 -22.83 -26.97
CA ASP A 509 -25.70 -22.63 -28.44
C ASP A 509 -26.73 -21.63 -29.02
N LYS A 510 -27.76 -21.27 -28.25
CA LYS A 510 -28.82 -20.32 -28.62
C LYS A 510 -28.73 -18.99 -27.85
N GLY A 511 -27.57 -18.68 -27.27
CA GLY A 511 -27.33 -17.54 -26.39
C GLY A 511 -27.58 -17.83 -24.92
N GLN A 512 -27.31 -16.83 -24.09
CA GLN A 512 -27.50 -16.85 -22.63
C GLN A 512 -29.00 -16.77 -22.29
N ARG A 513 -29.43 -17.53 -21.28
CA ARG A 513 -30.81 -17.54 -20.78
C ARG A 513 -30.83 -17.32 -19.28
N GLU A 514 -31.68 -16.42 -18.82
CA GLU A 514 -31.89 -16.09 -17.42
C GLU A 514 -33.06 -16.87 -16.82
N PHE A 515 -32.92 -17.32 -15.57
CA PHE A 515 -33.97 -17.99 -14.81
C PHE A 515 -34.01 -17.46 -13.36
N GLN A 516 -35.18 -17.01 -12.90
CA GLN A 516 -35.35 -16.37 -11.58
C GLN A 516 -36.13 -17.25 -10.58
N PHE A 517 -35.44 -17.76 -9.58
CA PHE A 517 -35.97 -18.65 -8.54
C PHE A 517 -36.13 -17.92 -7.20
N ASP A 518 -36.66 -18.61 -6.18
CA ASP A 518 -36.85 -18.02 -4.85
C ASP A 518 -35.58 -18.15 -3.98
N ARG A 519 -34.66 -19.02 -4.41
CA ARG A 519 -33.25 -19.07 -4.03
C ARG A 519 -32.45 -19.78 -5.12
N VAL A 520 -31.21 -19.36 -5.31
CA VAL A 520 -30.17 -20.08 -6.09
C VAL A 520 -29.01 -20.37 -5.15
N PHE A 521 -28.62 -21.64 -5.07
CA PHE A 521 -27.49 -22.12 -4.27
C PHE A 521 -26.33 -22.51 -5.20
N THR A 522 -25.15 -21.94 -4.97
CA THR A 522 -23.89 -22.21 -5.71
C THR A 522 -23.20 -23.49 -5.22
N GLU A 523 -22.14 -23.91 -5.92
CA GLU A 523 -21.33 -25.09 -5.58
C GLU A 523 -20.85 -25.10 -4.12
N ASP A 524 -20.53 -23.93 -3.56
CA ASP A 524 -20.00 -23.70 -2.20
C ASP A 524 -21.07 -23.77 -1.10
N THR A 525 -22.34 -23.96 -1.45
CA THR A 525 -23.43 -23.89 -0.47
C THR A 525 -23.52 -25.17 0.36
N SER A 526 -23.12 -25.06 1.62
CA SER A 526 -23.19 -26.15 2.61
C SER A 526 -24.61 -26.62 2.90
N GLN A 527 -24.74 -27.88 3.32
CA GLN A 527 -26.02 -28.53 3.65
C GLN A 527 -26.77 -27.80 4.78
N GLN A 528 -26.07 -27.14 5.71
CA GLN A 528 -26.70 -26.37 6.78
C GLN A 528 -27.38 -25.12 6.21
N ARG A 529 -26.68 -24.31 5.40
CA ARG A 529 -27.25 -23.10 4.77
C ARG A 529 -28.49 -23.38 3.92
N ILE A 530 -28.56 -24.58 3.33
CA ILE A 530 -29.74 -25.05 2.59
C ILE A 530 -30.88 -25.43 3.53
N PHE A 531 -30.59 -26.01 4.68
CA PHE A 531 -31.61 -26.35 5.69
C PHE A 531 -32.15 -25.12 6.41
N ASP A 532 -31.32 -24.11 6.67
CA ASP A 532 -31.73 -22.84 7.31
C ASP A 532 -32.88 -22.15 6.53
N GLU A 533 -32.83 -22.18 5.20
CA GLU A 533 -33.87 -21.65 4.28
C GLU A 533 -35.15 -22.50 4.23
N VAL A 534 -35.10 -23.73 4.77
CA VAL A 534 -36.18 -24.74 4.75
C VAL A 534 -36.82 -24.90 6.14
N GLU A 535 -36.15 -24.49 7.22
CA GLU A 535 -36.57 -24.73 8.60
C GLU A 535 -38.00 -24.25 8.90
N SER A 536 -38.41 -23.11 8.33
CA SER A 536 -39.75 -22.54 8.48
C SER A 536 -40.88 -23.43 7.93
N LEU A 537 -40.57 -24.32 6.97
CA LEU A 537 -41.50 -25.33 6.47
C LEU A 537 -41.61 -26.52 7.44
N VAL A 538 -40.51 -26.91 8.09
CA VAL A 538 -40.54 -27.91 9.17
C VAL A 538 -41.40 -27.38 10.33
N GLN A 539 -41.21 -26.13 10.74
CA GLN A 539 -42.05 -25.44 11.70
C GLN A 539 -43.53 -25.38 11.23
N SER A 540 -43.80 -25.03 9.97
CA SER A 540 -45.17 -25.02 9.44
C SER A 540 -45.89 -26.37 9.57
N SER A 541 -45.17 -27.49 9.45
CA SER A 541 -45.75 -28.82 9.68
C SER A 541 -46.13 -29.04 11.16
N MET A 542 -45.29 -28.60 12.12
CA MET A 542 -45.58 -28.63 13.55
C MET A 542 -46.77 -27.73 13.94
N ASP A 543 -47.07 -26.69 13.16
CA ASP A 543 -48.23 -25.81 13.38
C ASP A 543 -49.55 -26.38 12.82
N GLY A 544 -49.49 -27.49 12.08
CA GLY A 544 -50.65 -28.19 11.52
C GLY A 544 -50.93 -27.92 10.05
N TYR A 545 -49.97 -27.43 9.27
CA TYR A 545 -50.08 -27.41 7.81
C TYR A 545 -49.61 -28.75 7.20
N ASN A 546 -50.14 -29.08 6.02
CA ASN A 546 -49.47 -30.01 5.13
C ASN A 546 -48.29 -29.28 4.46
N VAL A 547 -47.17 -29.97 4.31
CA VAL A 547 -45.90 -29.46 3.79
C VAL A 547 -45.31 -30.51 2.85
N CYS A 548 -44.81 -30.09 1.70
CA CYS A 548 -44.15 -30.96 0.73
C CYS A 548 -42.81 -30.34 0.28
N ILE A 549 -41.75 -31.13 0.34
CA ILE A 549 -40.41 -30.76 -0.15
C ILE A 549 -39.97 -31.84 -1.12
N CYS A 550 -39.84 -31.50 -2.41
CA CYS A 550 -39.41 -32.44 -3.45
C CYS A 550 -38.05 -32.03 -4.05
N ALA A 551 -37.25 -33.03 -4.43
CA ALA A 551 -36.00 -32.85 -5.17
C ALA A 551 -36.16 -33.42 -6.60
N TYR A 552 -35.77 -32.64 -7.60
CA TYR A 552 -35.99 -32.90 -9.02
C TYR A 552 -34.76 -32.56 -9.86
N GLY A 553 -34.64 -33.19 -11.03
CA GLY A 553 -33.54 -33.02 -11.99
C GLY A 553 -33.00 -34.36 -12.45
N GLN A 554 -31.95 -34.34 -13.29
CA GLN A 554 -31.37 -35.56 -13.83
C GLN A 554 -30.69 -36.44 -12.77
N THR A 555 -30.40 -37.69 -13.12
CA THR A 555 -29.46 -38.55 -12.38
C THR A 555 -28.10 -37.88 -12.27
N GLY A 556 -27.51 -37.98 -11.08
CA GLY A 556 -26.23 -37.35 -10.77
C GLY A 556 -26.28 -35.84 -10.50
N SER A 557 -27.42 -35.15 -10.54
CA SER A 557 -27.47 -33.70 -10.25
C SER A 557 -27.50 -33.33 -8.75
N GLY A 558 -27.57 -34.32 -7.85
CA GLY A 558 -27.52 -34.09 -6.40
C GLY A 558 -28.86 -34.06 -5.66
N LYS A 559 -29.95 -34.59 -6.25
CA LYS A 559 -31.26 -34.77 -5.59
C LYS A 559 -31.15 -35.46 -4.22
N THR A 560 -30.68 -36.71 -4.22
CA THR A 560 -30.50 -37.54 -3.02
C THR A 560 -29.49 -36.93 -2.04
N HIS A 561 -28.44 -36.26 -2.51
CA HIS A 561 -27.50 -35.52 -1.64
C HIS A 561 -28.19 -34.31 -0.97
N THR A 562 -29.14 -33.65 -1.62
CA THR A 562 -29.87 -32.52 -1.04
C THR A 562 -30.88 -33.00 0.01
N LEU A 563 -31.65 -34.04 -0.32
CA LEU A 563 -32.73 -34.49 0.55
C LEU A 563 -32.23 -35.43 1.67
N LEU A 564 -31.37 -36.40 1.38
CA LEU A 564 -30.84 -37.36 2.36
C LEU A 564 -29.45 -36.93 2.86
N GLY A 565 -28.55 -36.57 1.93
CA GLY A 565 -27.13 -36.31 2.22
C GLY A 565 -26.32 -37.58 2.49
N ASP A 566 -25.18 -37.40 3.16
CA ASP A 566 -24.33 -38.47 3.69
C ASP A 566 -24.08 -38.27 5.20
N GLU A 567 -23.25 -39.11 5.81
CA GLU A 567 -23.00 -39.11 7.27
C GLU A 567 -22.23 -37.86 7.75
N GLN A 568 -21.35 -37.30 6.92
CA GLN A 568 -20.57 -36.09 7.23
C GLN A 568 -21.37 -34.82 6.88
N ALA A 569 -22.12 -34.89 5.77
CA ALA A 569 -22.90 -33.80 5.21
C ALA A 569 -24.41 -34.16 5.15
N PRO A 570 -25.09 -34.39 6.29
CA PRO A 570 -26.49 -34.81 6.30
C PRO A 570 -27.41 -33.78 5.64
N GLY A 571 -28.39 -34.25 4.87
CA GLY A 571 -29.28 -33.42 4.06
C GLY A 571 -30.50 -32.89 4.82
N VAL A 572 -31.51 -32.45 4.06
CA VAL A 572 -32.75 -31.84 4.60
C VAL A 572 -33.52 -32.80 5.51
N ALA A 573 -33.64 -34.08 5.17
CA ALA A 573 -34.41 -35.07 5.92
C ALA A 573 -33.88 -35.34 7.35
N PRO A 574 -32.62 -35.78 7.56
CA PRO A 574 -32.09 -36.01 8.91
C PRO A 574 -32.06 -34.73 9.78
N ARG A 575 -31.86 -33.55 9.18
CA ARG A 575 -31.96 -32.27 9.90
C ARG A 575 -33.41 -31.94 10.28
N ALA A 576 -34.37 -32.15 9.37
CA ALA A 576 -35.80 -31.98 9.66
C ALA A 576 -36.28 -32.92 10.77
N PHE A 577 -35.82 -34.18 10.80
CA PHE A 577 -36.19 -35.13 11.86
C PHE A 577 -35.75 -34.65 13.25
N ARG A 578 -34.51 -34.20 13.40
CA ARG A 578 -34.01 -33.60 14.65
C ARG A 578 -34.86 -32.37 15.02
N ARG A 579 -35.06 -31.46 14.06
CA ARG A 579 -35.79 -30.21 14.28
C ARG A 579 -37.26 -30.40 14.68
N LEU A 580 -37.95 -31.40 14.13
CA LEU A 580 -39.32 -31.75 14.54
C LEU A 580 -39.40 -32.09 16.03
N PHE A 581 -38.45 -32.89 16.55
CA PHE A 581 -38.43 -33.28 17.95
C PHE A 581 -37.94 -32.16 18.88
N GLU A 582 -36.99 -31.32 18.46
CA GLU A 582 -36.64 -30.08 19.17
C GLU A 582 -37.86 -29.17 19.36
N LEU A 583 -38.62 -28.93 18.28
CA LEU A 583 -39.83 -28.11 18.31
C LEU A 583 -40.96 -28.75 19.13
N ALA A 584 -41.05 -30.09 19.14
CA ALA A 584 -41.97 -30.81 20.02
C ALA A 584 -41.60 -30.65 21.50
N GLN A 585 -40.31 -30.77 21.84
CA GLN A 585 -39.79 -30.64 23.20
C GLN A 585 -39.95 -29.20 23.72
N ALA A 586 -39.57 -28.19 22.92
CA ALA A 586 -39.73 -26.78 23.25
C ALA A 586 -41.20 -26.38 23.50
N ARG A 587 -42.16 -27.08 22.88
CA ARG A 587 -43.60 -26.84 23.03
C ARG A 587 -44.28 -27.78 24.05
N ALA A 588 -43.56 -28.72 24.65
CA ALA A 588 -44.13 -29.82 25.45
C ALA A 588 -44.99 -29.35 26.65
N ALA A 589 -44.67 -28.20 27.23
CA ALA A 589 -45.41 -27.57 28.33
C ALA A 589 -46.80 -27.04 27.90
N GLN A 590 -46.95 -26.63 26.63
CA GLN A 590 -48.20 -26.07 26.09
C GLN A 590 -48.99 -27.08 25.25
N THR A 591 -48.31 -28.05 24.65
CA THR A 591 -48.85 -28.94 23.62
C THR A 591 -48.30 -30.36 23.80
N SER A 592 -49.14 -31.37 23.58
CA SER A 592 -48.74 -32.77 23.52
C SER A 592 -48.64 -33.19 22.05
N CYS A 593 -47.44 -33.54 21.58
CA CYS A 593 -47.19 -33.94 20.20
C CYS A 593 -47.00 -35.46 20.09
N ALA A 594 -47.65 -36.08 19.10
CA ALA A 594 -47.39 -37.43 18.64
C ALA A 594 -46.86 -37.36 17.20
N ILE A 595 -45.76 -38.06 16.91
CA ILE A 595 -45.11 -38.08 15.60
C ILE A 595 -45.11 -39.52 15.10
N SER A 596 -45.50 -39.73 13.84
CA SER A 596 -45.47 -41.03 13.18
C SER A 596 -44.92 -40.91 11.76
N THR A 597 -44.36 -41.97 11.20
CA THR A 597 -43.80 -41.99 9.85
C THR A 597 -44.27 -43.17 9.01
N TYR A 598 -44.32 -42.97 7.70
CA TYR A 598 -44.44 -44.02 6.69
C TYR A 598 -43.42 -43.74 5.59
N MET A 599 -42.81 -44.77 5.00
CA MET A 599 -41.84 -44.59 3.91
C MET A 599 -42.10 -45.59 2.79
N LEU A 600 -42.28 -45.07 1.57
CA LEU A 600 -42.70 -45.83 0.40
C LEU A 600 -41.71 -45.63 -0.75
N GLU A 601 -41.55 -46.66 -1.55
CA GLU A 601 -40.92 -46.58 -2.86
C GLU A 601 -41.98 -46.69 -3.96
N LEU A 602 -41.90 -45.79 -4.95
CA LEU A 602 -42.69 -45.86 -6.18
C LEU A 602 -41.76 -46.24 -7.34
N TYR A 603 -41.89 -47.49 -7.80
CA TYR A 603 -41.09 -48.06 -8.89
C TYR A 603 -42.03 -48.73 -9.89
N ASN A 604 -41.86 -48.43 -11.19
CA ASN A 604 -42.71 -48.95 -12.29
C ASN A 604 -44.23 -48.85 -12.00
N ASP A 605 -44.67 -47.67 -11.53
CA ASP A 605 -46.04 -47.38 -11.07
C ASP A 605 -46.62 -48.38 -10.03
N ARG A 606 -45.76 -49.13 -9.33
CA ARG A 606 -46.10 -49.94 -8.15
C ARG A 606 -45.56 -49.26 -6.89
N LEU A 607 -46.38 -49.21 -5.84
CA LEU A 607 -45.95 -48.81 -4.51
C LEU A 607 -45.43 -50.03 -3.75
N VAL A 608 -44.36 -49.82 -2.98
CA VAL A 608 -43.76 -50.76 -2.05
C VAL A 608 -43.58 -50.05 -0.72
N ASP A 609 -43.88 -50.73 0.38
CA ASP A 609 -43.65 -50.21 1.73
C ASP A 609 -42.24 -50.60 2.20
N LEU A 610 -41.45 -49.60 2.61
CA LEU A 610 -40.06 -49.77 3.07
C LEU A 610 -39.95 -49.98 4.59
N LEU A 611 -41.06 -49.87 5.32
CA LEU A 611 -41.15 -50.05 6.76
C LEU A 611 -41.95 -51.29 7.18
N ALA A 612 -42.63 -51.96 6.24
CA ALA A 612 -43.32 -53.24 6.48
C ALA A 612 -42.38 -54.31 7.10
N PRO A 613 -42.86 -55.14 8.04
CA PRO A 613 -42.03 -56.14 8.70
C PRO A 613 -41.67 -57.29 7.74
N ALA A 614 -40.41 -57.73 7.81
CA ALA A 614 -39.90 -58.80 6.95
C ALA A 614 -40.70 -60.11 7.13
N GLY A 615 -41.24 -60.63 6.03
CA GLY A 615 -42.07 -61.85 6.01
C GLY A 615 -43.58 -61.61 6.04
N ALA A 616 -44.06 -60.37 6.18
CA ALA A 616 -45.47 -60.08 5.94
C ALA A 616 -45.84 -60.34 4.46
N ARG A 617 -47.00 -60.98 4.23
CA ARG A 617 -47.52 -61.18 2.87
C ARG A 617 -47.91 -59.85 2.25
N THR A 618 -47.31 -59.51 1.11
CA THR A 618 -47.58 -58.28 0.37
C THR A 618 -48.87 -58.35 -0.47
N ASP A 619 -49.91 -58.95 0.10
CA ASP A 619 -51.22 -59.14 -0.54
C ASP A 619 -52.16 -57.95 -0.28
N GLU A 620 -51.91 -57.16 0.77
CA GLU A 620 -52.55 -55.85 0.94
C GLU A 620 -52.06 -54.86 -0.13
N LYS A 621 -52.95 -54.57 -1.08
CA LYS A 621 -52.72 -53.65 -2.19
C LYS A 621 -52.69 -52.21 -1.68
N LEU A 622 -51.50 -51.59 -1.70
CA LEU A 622 -51.32 -50.18 -1.36
C LEU A 622 -52.13 -49.26 -2.29
N GLU A 623 -53.06 -48.49 -1.71
CA GLU A 623 -53.98 -47.61 -2.44
C GLU A 623 -53.91 -46.15 -1.98
N VAL A 624 -53.73 -45.23 -2.93
CA VAL A 624 -53.68 -43.78 -2.69
C VAL A 624 -55.10 -43.22 -2.61
N LYS A 625 -55.47 -42.65 -1.46
CA LYS A 625 -56.80 -42.09 -1.17
C LYS A 625 -56.69 -40.68 -0.59
N LYS A 626 -57.79 -39.93 -0.53
CA LYS A 626 -57.86 -38.62 0.15
C LYS A 626 -58.73 -38.71 1.40
N ASP A 627 -58.31 -38.04 2.47
CA ASP A 627 -59.20 -37.72 3.59
C ASP A 627 -60.15 -36.55 3.22
N ARG A 628 -61.20 -36.36 4.03
CA ARG A 628 -62.16 -35.25 3.93
C ARG A 628 -61.50 -33.85 3.95
N ARG A 629 -60.29 -33.73 4.48
CA ARG A 629 -59.46 -32.50 4.46
C ARG A 629 -58.71 -32.25 3.15
N GLY A 630 -58.84 -33.14 2.15
CA GLY A 630 -58.12 -33.10 0.88
C GLY A 630 -56.69 -33.67 0.93
N THR A 631 -56.13 -33.88 2.13
CA THR A 631 -54.82 -34.51 2.37
C THR A 631 -54.78 -35.93 1.80
N VAL A 632 -53.69 -36.28 1.12
CA VAL A 632 -53.48 -37.61 0.53
C VAL A 632 -52.90 -38.57 1.58
N VAL A 633 -53.47 -39.78 1.65
CA VAL A 633 -53.09 -40.88 2.55
C VAL A 633 -52.98 -42.19 1.76
N VAL A 634 -52.11 -43.10 2.18
CA VAL A 634 -51.97 -44.42 1.55
C VAL A 634 -52.55 -45.50 2.46
N SER A 635 -53.58 -46.20 2.00
CA SER A 635 -54.16 -47.35 2.69
C SER A 635 -53.25 -48.58 2.54
N GLY A 636 -53.11 -49.36 3.61
CA GLY A 636 -52.22 -50.53 3.69
C GLY A 636 -50.75 -50.20 4.02
N ALA A 637 -50.39 -48.92 4.15
CA ALA A 637 -49.03 -48.51 4.52
C ALA A 637 -48.81 -48.53 6.04
N ALA A 638 -47.65 -49.02 6.48
CA ALA A 638 -47.23 -49.10 7.87
C ALA A 638 -46.90 -47.70 8.42
N LEU A 639 -47.85 -47.11 9.16
CA LEU A 639 -47.66 -45.87 9.90
C LEU A 639 -47.09 -46.16 11.29
N LEU A 640 -45.77 -45.98 11.46
CA LEU A 640 -45.05 -46.32 12.68
C LEU A 640 -44.89 -45.09 13.61
N PRO A 641 -45.27 -45.17 14.90
CA PRO A 641 -45.08 -44.07 15.86
C PRO A 641 -43.59 -43.93 16.25
N CYS A 642 -43.11 -42.70 16.25
CA CYS A 642 -41.73 -42.34 16.58
C CYS A 642 -41.67 -41.73 17.99
N GLN A 643 -40.71 -42.18 18.81
CA GLN A 643 -40.59 -41.74 20.21
C GLN A 643 -39.64 -40.54 20.34
N ASP A 644 -38.56 -40.55 19.57
CA ASP A 644 -37.55 -39.50 19.49
C ASP A 644 -36.97 -39.41 18.06
N ALA A 645 -36.05 -38.47 17.85
CA ALA A 645 -35.38 -38.27 16.57
C ALA A 645 -34.45 -39.43 16.16
N ALA A 646 -33.90 -40.19 17.12
CA ALA A 646 -33.02 -41.32 16.84
C ALA A 646 -33.80 -42.53 16.33
N HIS A 647 -34.99 -42.80 16.89
CA HIS A 647 -35.90 -43.83 16.38
C HIS A 647 -36.41 -43.47 14.97
N LEU A 648 -36.77 -42.20 14.70
CA LEU A 648 -37.15 -41.76 13.35
C LEU A 648 -35.97 -41.91 12.35
N GLN A 649 -34.76 -41.54 12.77
CA GLN A 649 -33.53 -41.71 11.98
C GLN A 649 -33.24 -43.20 11.69
N LEU A 650 -33.40 -44.09 12.68
CA LEU A 650 -33.21 -45.54 12.52
C LEU A 650 -34.24 -46.16 11.55
N LEU A 651 -35.51 -45.72 11.60
CA LEU A 651 -36.52 -46.14 10.64
C LEU A 651 -36.19 -45.67 9.21
N PHE A 652 -35.67 -44.44 9.08
CA PHE A 652 -35.19 -43.89 7.81
C PHE A 652 -34.00 -44.67 7.25
N GLU A 653 -32.99 -44.96 8.06
CA GLU A 653 -31.83 -45.77 7.67
C GLU A 653 -32.24 -47.19 7.26
N ARG A 654 -33.20 -47.81 7.98
CA ARG A 654 -33.80 -49.10 7.59
C ARG A 654 -34.49 -49.03 6.23
N ALA A 655 -35.29 -47.99 5.97
CA ALA A 655 -35.99 -47.81 4.69
C ALA A 655 -35.02 -47.57 3.52
N VAL A 656 -33.98 -46.76 3.73
CA VAL A 656 -32.91 -46.53 2.74
C VAL A 656 -32.08 -47.80 2.52
N GLY A 657 -31.84 -48.59 3.57
CA GLY A 657 -31.24 -49.92 3.48
C GLY A 657 -32.07 -50.89 2.64
N ALA A 658 -33.37 -50.98 2.89
CA ALA A 658 -34.31 -51.79 2.10
C ALA A 658 -34.27 -51.38 0.61
N ARG A 659 -34.37 -50.07 0.32
CA ARG A 659 -34.24 -49.50 -1.04
C ARG A 659 -32.91 -49.90 -1.71
N ARG A 660 -31.80 -49.89 -0.98
CA ARG A 660 -30.48 -50.34 -1.49
C ARG A 660 -30.45 -51.85 -1.76
N THR A 661 -31.06 -52.69 -0.90
CA THR A 661 -31.08 -54.16 -1.11
C THR A 661 -31.93 -54.60 -2.31
N GLY A 662 -32.87 -53.77 -2.78
CA GLY A 662 -33.57 -54.03 -4.05
C GLY A 662 -32.68 -53.86 -5.30
N ALA A 663 -31.65 -53.02 -5.23
CA ALA A 663 -30.81 -52.65 -6.38
C ALA A 663 -29.87 -53.77 -6.87
N THR A 664 -29.51 -54.72 -6.02
CA THR A 664 -28.49 -55.75 -6.34
C THR A 664 -28.95 -56.80 -7.36
N ARG A 665 -30.17 -56.73 -7.88
CA ARG A 665 -30.66 -57.60 -8.97
C ARG A 665 -30.47 -57.03 -10.38
N MET A 666 -30.50 -55.72 -10.57
CA MET A 666 -30.14 -55.04 -11.83
C MET A 666 -30.16 -53.52 -11.63
N ASN A 667 -29.05 -52.85 -11.97
CA ASN A 667 -28.88 -51.39 -12.04
C ASN A 667 -28.99 -50.61 -10.70
N ALA A 668 -28.49 -49.37 -10.72
CA ALA A 668 -28.50 -48.45 -9.57
C ALA A 668 -29.92 -47.89 -9.33
N ALA A 669 -30.76 -48.62 -8.61
CA ALA A 669 -32.20 -48.34 -8.46
C ALA A 669 -32.55 -46.93 -7.92
N SER A 670 -31.65 -46.24 -7.20
CA SER A 670 -31.93 -44.92 -6.60
C SER A 670 -32.23 -43.81 -7.61
N SER A 671 -31.74 -43.91 -8.85
CA SER A 671 -32.13 -43.00 -9.94
C SER A 671 -33.45 -43.38 -10.63
N ARG A 672 -33.93 -44.60 -10.39
CA ARG A 672 -34.98 -45.26 -11.17
C ARG A 672 -36.29 -45.48 -10.41
N SER A 673 -36.35 -45.05 -9.15
CA SER A 673 -37.58 -45.02 -8.34
C SER A 673 -37.74 -43.67 -7.65
N HIS A 674 -38.95 -43.36 -7.20
CA HIS A 674 -39.21 -42.20 -6.33
C HIS A 674 -39.31 -42.68 -4.88
N LEU A 675 -38.58 -42.05 -3.97
CA LEU A 675 -38.69 -42.29 -2.53
C LEU A 675 -39.62 -41.25 -1.90
N VAL A 676 -40.60 -41.74 -1.13
CA VAL A 676 -41.64 -40.96 -0.48
C VAL A 676 -41.55 -41.16 1.03
N ILE A 677 -41.06 -40.16 1.75
CA ILE A 677 -41.03 -40.15 3.22
C ILE A 677 -42.18 -39.26 3.71
N GLY A 678 -43.11 -39.83 4.46
CA GLY A 678 -44.14 -39.07 5.16
C GLY A 678 -43.88 -39.07 6.66
N VAL A 679 -43.96 -37.89 7.28
CA VAL A 679 -43.99 -37.73 8.73
C VAL A 679 -45.27 -36.98 9.10
N THR A 680 -46.17 -37.61 9.85
CA THR A 680 -47.40 -36.99 10.36
C THR A 680 -47.19 -36.51 11.79
N VAL A 681 -47.66 -35.30 12.08
CA VAL A 681 -47.56 -34.67 13.40
C VAL A 681 -48.96 -34.39 13.92
N GLU A 682 -49.37 -35.05 14.99
CA GLU A 682 -50.62 -34.77 15.71
C GLU A 682 -50.31 -34.05 17.02
N ALA A 683 -50.62 -32.75 17.06
CA ALA A 683 -50.31 -31.86 18.17
C ALA A 683 -51.61 -31.41 18.88
N THR A 684 -51.75 -31.73 20.16
CA THR A 684 -52.93 -31.41 20.98
C THR A 684 -52.58 -30.31 21.99
N SER A 685 -53.19 -29.13 21.90
CA SER A 685 -52.98 -28.05 22.87
C SER A 685 -53.49 -28.46 24.26
N ARG A 686 -52.67 -28.30 25.30
CA ARG A 686 -53.10 -28.58 26.69
C ARG A 686 -54.11 -27.55 27.20
N VAL A 687 -54.06 -26.33 26.68
CA VAL A 687 -54.94 -25.21 27.08
C VAL A 687 -56.37 -25.43 26.54
N ASN A 688 -56.53 -25.38 25.22
CA ASN A 688 -57.87 -25.44 24.60
C ASN A 688 -58.24 -26.83 24.07
N GLY A 689 -57.32 -27.79 23.99
CA GLY A 689 -57.52 -29.13 23.42
C GLY A 689 -57.92 -29.14 21.94
N ALA A 690 -57.64 -28.05 21.23
CA ALA A 690 -57.62 -28.11 19.77
C ALA A 690 -56.50 -29.08 19.34
N VAL A 691 -56.81 -29.91 18.37
CA VAL A 691 -55.92 -30.91 17.79
C VAL A 691 -55.54 -30.45 16.39
N THR A 692 -54.26 -30.28 16.14
CA THR A 692 -53.72 -29.89 14.84
C THR A 692 -52.95 -31.05 14.22
N ARG A 693 -53.20 -31.34 12.94
CA ARG A 693 -52.64 -32.49 12.21
C ARG A 693 -51.82 -32.05 11.01
N GLY A 694 -50.51 -31.93 11.21
CA GLY A 694 -49.53 -31.63 10.17
C GLY A 694 -49.06 -32.88 9.43
N LYS A 695 -48.51 -32.66 8.23
CA LYS A 695 -47.89 -33.68 7.39
C LYS A 695 -46.66 -33.07 6.72
N LEU A 696 -45.47 -33.59 7.00
CA LEU A 696 -44.25 -33.28 6.26
C LEU A 696 -44.01 -34.41 5.25
N SER A 697 -43.93 -34.06 3.97
CA SER A 697 -43.69 -35.00 2.86
C SER A 697 -42.35 -34.66 2.24
N LEU A 698 -41.41 -35.61 2.21
CA LEU A 698 -40.11 -35.46 1.59
C LEU A 698 -40.02 -36.42 0.40
N LEU A 699 -39.74 -35.90 -0.79
CA LEU A 699 -39.79 -36.63 -2.06
C LEU A 699 -38.43 -36.57 -2.80
N ASP A 700 -37.72 -37.69 -2.88
CA ASP A 700 -36.54 -37.84 -3.77
C ASP A 700 -37.05 -38.48 -5.07
N LEU A 701 -37.27 -37.66 -6.10
CA LEU A 701 -37.83 -38.13 -7.37
C LEU A 701 -36.77 -38.89 -8.19
N ALA A 702 -37.22 -39.66 -9.18
CA ALA A 702 -36.35 -40.33 -10.14
C ALA A 702 -35.58 -39.33 -11.06
N GLY A 703 -34.65 -39.85 -11.86
CA GLY A 703 -33.97 -39.09 -12.92
C GLY A 703 -34.95 -38.54 -13.97
N SER A 704 -34.81 -37.25 -14.31
CA SER A 704 -35.61 -36.57 -15.34
C SER A 704 -35.02 -36.69 -16.76
N GLU A 705 -33.90 -37.37 -16.93
CA GLU A 705 -33.22 -37.54 -18.21
C GLU A 705 -33.95 -38.48 -19.18
N ARG A 706 -33.85 -38.16 -20.48
CA ARG A 706 -34.60 -38.88 -21.52
C ARG A 706 -33.94 -40.21 -21.86
N ALA A 707 -34.70 -41.30 -21.81
CA ALA A 707 -34.25 -42.66 -22.12
C ALA A 707 -33.51 -42.80 -23.46
N ALA A 708 -33.82 -41.95 -24.46
CA ALA A 708 -33.20 -41.95 -25.78
C ALA A 708 -31.66 -41.75 -25.79
N LYS A 709 -31.07 -41.14 -24.74
CA LYS A 709 -29.60 -41.00 -24.62
C LYS A 709 -28.89 -42.24 -24.05
N SER A 710 -29.62 -43.28 -23.61
CA SER A 710 -29.07 -44.36 -22.77
C SER A 710 -28.50 -45.59 -23.49
N GLY A 711 -28.85 -45.83 -24.76
CA GLY A 711 -28.38 -47.01 -25.53
C GLY A 711 -28.77 -48.37 -24.95
N ALA A 712 -29.78 -48.43 -24.07
CA ALA A 712 -30.05 -49.60 -23.22
C ALA A 712 -30.92 -50.70 -23.86
N ASP A 713 -30.87 -51.91 -23.29
CA ASP A 713 -31.64 -53.08 -23.73
C ASP A 713 -33.16 -52.90 -23.68
N ALA A 714 -33.91 -53.76 -24.38
CA ALA A 714 -35.37 -53.68 -24.48
C ALA A 714 -36.12 -53.71 -23.14
N ASP A 715 -35.63 -54.44 -22.13
CA ASP A 715 -36.19 -54.42 -20.77
C ASP A 715 -35.87 -53.12 -20.03
N GLN A 716 -34.62 -52.63 -20.13
CA GLN A 716 -34.20 -51.35 -19.55
C GLN A 716 -34.92 -50.16 -20.20
N LEU A 717 -35.23 -50.23 -21.49
CA LEU A 717 -36.07 -49.25 -22.20
C LEU A 717 -37.52 -49.28 -21.70
N ARG A 718 -38.10 -50.47 -21.45
CA ARG A 718 -39.44 -50.56 -20.83
C ARG A 718 -39.46 -49.97 -19.42
N GLU A 719 -38.42 -50.23 -18.63
CA GLU A 719 -38.21 -49.65 -17.30
C GLU A 719 -38.07 -48.11 -17.36
N ALA A 720 -37.16 -47.59 -18.19
CA ALA A 720 -36.91 -46.16 -18.37
C ALA A 720 -38.15 -45.41 -18.90
N ASN A 721 -38.97 -46.05 -19.75
CA ASN A 721 -40.23 -45.50 -20.22
C ASN A 721 -41.30 -45.45 -19.11
N ALA A 722 -41.36 -46.44 -18.21
CA ALA A 722 -42.28 -46.41 -17.07
C ALA A 722 -41.90 -45.32 -16.04
N ILE A 723 -40.60 -45.10 -15.84
CA ILE A 723 -40.08 -44.01 -15.00
C ILE A 723 -40.44 -42.66 -15.61
N ASN A 724 -40.11 -42.47 -16.89
CA ASN A 724 -40.44 -41.23 -17.62
C ASN A 724 -41.95 -40.98 -17.68
N LYS A 725 -42.81 -42.01 -17.82
CA LYS A 725 -44.28 -41.86 -17.74
C LYS A 725 -44.72 -41.12 -16.48
N SER A 726 -44.14 -41.43 -15.32
CA SER A 726 -44.51 -40.78 -14.05
C SER A 726 -44.09 -39.30 -13.98
N LEU A 727 -42.94 -38.94 -14.57
CA LEU A 727 -42.47 -37.55 -14.64
C LEU A 727 -43.16 -36.74 -15.75
N SER A 728 -43.54 -37.38 -16.86
CA SER A 728 -44.40 -36.79 -17.90
C SER A 728 -45.79 -36.49 -17.35
N ALA A 729 -46.43 -37.44 -16.65
CA ALA A 729 -47.70 -37.20 -15.97
C ALA A 729 -47.60 -36.02 -14.97
N LEU A 730 -46.47 -35.90 -14.26
CA LEU A 730 -46.20 -34.77 -13.38
C LEU A 730 -46.05 -33.46 -14.17
N ALA A 731 -45.39 -33.49 -15.34
CA ALA A 731 -45.28 -32.36 -16.26
C ALA A 731 -46.64 -31.91 -16.81
N ASP A 732 -47.53 -32.85 -17.13
CA ASP A 732 -48.92 -32.58 -17.59
C ASP A 732 -49.69 -31.87 -16.48
N VAL A 733 -49.68 -32.42 -15.25
CA VAL A 733 -50.32 -31.83 -14.07
C VAL A 733 -49.80 -30.41 -13.79
N ILE A 734 -48.48 -30.21 -13.83
CA ILE A 734 -47.86 -28.89 -13.65
C ILE A 734 -48.28 -27.90 -14.75
N SER A 735 -48.38 -28.37 -16.00
CA SER A 735 -48.76 -27.52 -17.13
C SER A 735 -50.25 -27.16 -17.11
N SER A 736 -51.12 -28.09 -16.71
CA SER A 736 -52.54 -27.79 -16.47
C SER A 736 -52.74 -26.81 -15.31
N LEU A 737 -51.98 -26.95 -14.22
CA LEU A 737 -52.05 -26.05 -13.06
C LEU A 737 -51.53 -24.64 -13.37
N ALA A 738 -50.38 -24.53 -14.03
CA ALA A 738 -49.81 -23.22 -14.42
C ALA A 738 -50.64 -22.50 -15.50
N ALA A 739 -51.51 -23.23 -16.21
CA ALA A 739 -52.50 -22.69 -17.14
C ALA A 739 -53.93 -22.60 -16.55
N GLU A 740 -54.07 -22.72 -15.22
CA GLU A 740 -55.32 -22.61 -14.44
C GLU A 740 -56.49 -23.48 -14.99
N GLN A 741 -56.17 -24.65 -15.54
CA GLN A 741 -57.16 -25.54 -16.15
C GLN A 741 -58.06 -26.21 -15.09
N SER A 742 -59.38 -26.23 -15.36
CA SER A 742 -60.39 -26.81 -14.47
C SER A 742 -60.27 -28.34 -14.30
N PHE A 743 -59.72 -29.04 -15.30
CA PHE A 743 -59.37 -30.46 -15.21
C PHE A 743 -57.85 -30.62 -15.15
N VAL A 744 -57.37 -31.30 -14.11
CA VAL A 744 -55.94 -31.58 -13.91
C VAL A 744 -55.73 -33.11 -13.83
N PRO A 745 -54.86 -33.71 -14.67
CA PRO A 745 -54.84 -35.15 -14.94
C PRO A 745 -54.11 -36.00 -13.88
N TYR A 746 -54.37 -35.76 -12.59
CA TYR A 746 -53.67 -36.42 -11.48
C TYR A 746 -53.68 -37.95 -11.48
N ARG A 747 -54.66 -38.58 -12.16
CA ARG A 747 -54.79 -40.05 -12.27
C ARG A 747 -53.83 -40.69 -13.29
N ASN A 748 -53.05 -39.92 -14.06
CA ASN A 748 -52.14 -40.46 -15.08
C ASN A 748 -50.97 -41.28 -14.51
N SER A 749 -50.64 -41.11 -13.22
CA SER A 749 -49.66 -41.92 -12.48
C SER A 749 -49.96 -41.93 -10.97
N LYS A 750 -49.42 -42.90 -10.22
CA LYS A 750 -49.51 -42.86 -8.75
C LYS A 750 -48.67 -41.75 -8.12
N LEU A 751 -47.63 -41.27 -8.81
CA LEU A 751 -46.85 -40.11 -8.35
C LEU A 751 -47.72 -38.85 -8.28
N THR A 752 -48.47 -38.57 -9.35
CA THR A 752 -49.39 -37.43 -9.40
C THR A 752 -50.59 -37.59 -8.48
N MET A 753 -51.04 -38.81 -8.17
CA MET A 753 -52.03 -39.05 -7.12
C MET A 753 -51.45 -38.80 -5.71
N LEU A 754 -50.20 -39.20 -5.45
CA LEU A 754 -49.53 -38.95 -4.18
C LEU A 754 -49.28 -37.46 -3.92
N MET A 755 -48.89 -36.72 -4.95
CA MET A 755 -48.64 -35.27 -4.89
C MET A 755 -49.93 -34.43 -5.01
N GLN A 756 -51.13 -35.02 -4.98
CA GLN A 756 -52.41 -34.32 -5.23
C GLN A 756 -52.90 -33.43 -4.06
N ASP A 757 -52.24 -33.44 -2.91
CA ASP A 757 -52.38 -32.39 -1.89
C ASP A 757 -51.29 -31.32 -2.01
N SER A 758 -50.21 -31.63 -2.72
CA SER A 758 -48.95 -30.90 -2.76
C SER A 758 -48.81 -29.99 -3.99
N LEU A 759 -49.51 -30.29 -5.08
CA LEU A 759 -49.61 -29.45 -6.28
C LEU A 759 -51.09 -29.07 -6.48
N GLY A 760 -51.42 -27.78 -6.60
CA GLY A 760 -52.79 -27.28 -6.75
C GLY A 760 -53.71 -27.63 -5.56
N GLY A 761 -53.12 -27.84 -4.38
CA GLY A 761 -53.79 -28.51 -3.26
C GLY A 761 -53.63 -27.80 -1.91
N ASN A 762 -54.06 -28.47 -0.86
CA ASN A 762 -53.88 -28.02 0.52
C ASN A 762 -52.50 -28.45 1.05
N ALA A 763 -51.43 -27.75 0.67
CA ALA A 763 -50.10 -27.84 1.27
C ALA A 763 -49.22 -26.63 0.93
N LYS A 764 -48.27 -26.30 1.82
CA LYS A 764 -47.12 -25.45 1.47
C LYS A 764 -46.08 -26.32 0.75
N THR A 765 -45.69 -25.94 -0.46
CA THR A 765 -44.79 -26.77 -1.28
C THR A 765 -43.52 -26.03 -1.67
N LEU A 766 -42.39 -26.73 -1.55
CA LEU A 766 -41.07 -26.31 -1.98
C LEU A 766 -40.50 -27.35 -2.94
N MET A 767 -39.99 -26.89 -4.07
CA MET A 767 -39.28 -27.71 -5.05
C MET A 767 -37.81 -27.33 -5.15
N PHE A 768 -36.93 -28.29 -4.89
CA PHE A 768 -35.53 -28.21 -5.27
C PHE A 768 -35.35 -28.66 -6.73
N VAL A 769 -34.83 -27.78 -7.58
CA VAL A 769 -34.31 -28.13 -8.91
C VAL A 769 -32.79 -28.25 -8.84
N ASN A 770 -32.32 -29.49 -8.83
CA ASN A 770 -30.92 -29.87 -8.77
C ASN A 770 -30.34 -29.97 -10.19
N ILE A 771 -29.30 -29.19 -10.49
CA ILE A 771 -28.67 -29.11 -11.82
C ILE A 771 -27.19 -29.53 -11.78
N SER A 772 -26.68 -30.06 -12.89
CA SER A 772 -25.25 -30.36 -13.05
C SER A 772 -24.53 -29.19 -13.75
N PRO A 773 -23.32 -28.81 -13.28
CA PRO A 773 -22.45 -27.86 -13.96
C PRO A 773 -21.73 -28.43 -15.20
N ALA A 774 -21.76 -29.73 -15.48
CA ALA A 774 -20.95 -30.28 -16.58
C ALA A 774 -21.53 -29.95 -17.98
N GLN A 775 -20.67 -29.57 -18.93
CA GLN A 775 -21.10 -29.13 -20.27
C GLN A 775 -21.99 -30.14 -21.01
N TYR A 776 -21.74 -31.44 -20.88
CA TYR A 776 -22.54 -32.47 -21.55
C TYR A 776 -23.95 -32.65 -20.96
N ASN A 777 -24.23 -32.09 -19.79
CA ASN A 777 -25.54 -32.11 -19.12
C ASN A 777 -26.41 -30.88 -19.45
N LEU A 778 -25.90 -29.93 -20.24
CA LEU A 778 -26.52 -28.62 -20.48
C LEU A 778 -27.98 -28.70 -20.97
N ASP A 779 -28.31 -29.65 -21.86
CA ASP A 779 -29.70 -29.91 -22.32
C ASP A 779 -30.67 -30.21 -21.17
N GLU A 780 -30.24 -31.09 -20.26
CA GLU A 780 -31.09 -31.62 -19.19
C GLU A 780 -31.16 -30.60 -18.03
N THR A 781 -30.07 -29.87 -17.76
CA THR A 781 -30.06 -28.68 -16.91
C THR A 781 -31.06 -27.62 -17.43
N LEU A 782 -30.98 -27.23 -18.72
CA LEU A 782 -31.92 -26.27 -19.32
C LEU A 782 -33.37 -26.76 -19.29
N THR A 783 -33.61 -28.05 -19.58
CA THR A 783 -34.94 -28.67 -19.49
C THR A 783 -35.48 -28.62 -18.05
N SER A 784 -34.62 -28.90 -17.06
CA SER A 784 -34.98 -28.88 -15.63
C SER A 784 -35.33 -27.47 -15.15
N LEU A 785 -34.59 -26.45 -15.59
CA LEU A 785 -34.84 -25.04 -15.26
C LEU A 785 -36.14 -24.52 -15.89
N GLN A 786 -36.43 -24.91 -17.14
CA GLN A 786 -37.72 -24.61 -17.81
C GLN A 786 -38.92 -25.34 -17.20
N TYR A 787 -38.70 -26.50 -16.58
CA TYR A 787 -39.71 -27.21 -15.81
C TYR A 787 -39.98 -26.50 -14.48
N ALA A 788 -38.93 -26.21 -13.72
CA ALA A 788 -39.01 -25.55 -12.42
C ALA A 788 -39.61 -24.12 -12.49
N SER A 789 -39.32 -23.37 -13.56
CA SER A 789 -39.92 -22.06 -13.83
C SER A 789 -41.45 -22.12 -13.97
N ARG A 790 -42.00 -23.18 -14.59
CA ARG A 790 -43.45 -23.42 -14.64
C ARG A 790 -44.05 -23.80 -13.29
N VAL A 791 -43.31 -24.56 -12.46
CA VAL A 791 -43.79 -24.93 -11.11
C VAL A 791 -43.97 -23.70 -10.21
N LYS A 792 -43.07 -22.71 -10.30
CA LYS A 792 -43.15 -21.43 -9.56
C LYS A 792 -44.43 -20.61 -9.88
N GLN A 793 -45.11 -20.89 -10.99
CA GLN A 793 -46.36 -20.21 -11.37
C GLN A 793 -47.59 -20.80 -10.64
N ILE A 794 -47.49 -22.01 -10.07
CA ILE A 794 -48.61 -22.70 -9.43
C ILE A 794 -48.94 -22.08 -8.07
N THR A 795 -50.24 -21.89 -7.81
CA THR A 795 -50.81 -21.52 -6.52
C THR A 795 -51.40 -22.73 -5.78
N ASN A 796 -51.17 -22.79 -4.48
CA ASN A 796 -51.73 -23.79 -3.56
C ASN A 796 -52.61 -23.10 -2.50
N SER A 797 -53.68 -23.77 -2.06
CA SER A 797 -54.59 -23.28 -1.03
C SER A 797 -54.28 -23.92 0.33
N ALA A 798 -53.12 -23.57 0.90
CA ALA A 798 -52.61 -24.16 2.14
C ALA A 798 -53.40 -23.70 3.38
N ALA A 799 -54.16 -24.61 3.98
CA ALA A 799 -55.02 -24.38 5.14
C ALA A 799 -54.53 -25.18 6.37
N ARG A 800 -54.68 -24.58 7.56
CA ARG A 800 -54.28 -25.20 8.83
C ARG A 800 -55.27 -26.31 9.23
N ASN A 801 -54.80 -27.54 9.38
CA ASN A 801 -55.62 -28.69 9.76
C ASN A 801 -55.89 -28.74 11.27
N ALA A 802 -56.81 -27.91 11.77
CA ALA A 802 -57.28 -27.93 13.15
C ALA A 802 -58.64 -28.64 13.34
N ASP A 803 -58.83 -29.27 14.50
CA ASP A 803 -60.10 -29.77 15.06
C ASP A 803 -60.27 -29.24 16.49
N ASN A 804 -61.48 -28.86 16.90
CA ASN A 804 -61.78 -28.51 18.29
C ASN A 804 -62.00 -29.78 19.16
N LYS A 805 -61.82 -29.68 20.49
CA LYS A 805 -62.09 -30.74 21.49
C LYS A 805 -63.33 -31.59 21.16
N GLU A 806 -64.46 -30.90 20.92
CA GLU A 806 -65.76 -31.49 20.60
C GLU A 806 -65.70 -32.38 19.35
N ILE A 807 -65.09 -31.87 18.28
CA ILE A 807 -65.00 -32.53 16.98
C ILE A 807 -64.09 -33.77 17.08
N THR A 808 -62.98 -33.68 17.81
CA THR A 808 -62.11 -34.84 18.08
C THR A 808 -62.83 -35.89 18.94
N ARG A 809 -63.57 -35.47 19.98
CA ARG A 809 -64.37 -36.38 20.82
C ARG A 809 -65.44 -37.10 19.98
N LEU A 810 -66.16 -36.37 19.14
CA LEU A 810 -67.17 -36.91 18.23
C LEU A 810 -66.55 -37.88 17.20
N LYS A 811 -65.40 -37.54 16.61
CA LYS A 811 -64.67 -38.46 15.70
C LYS A 811 -64.28 -39.77 16.40
N ASN A 812 -63.78 -39.69 17.63
CA ASN A 812 -63.40 -40.87 18.41
C ASN A 812 -64.61 -41.73 18.82
N VAL A 813 -65.77 -41.10 19.09
CA VAL A 813 -67.04 -41.82 19.31
C VAL A 813 -67.52 -42.47 18.02
N ILE A 814 -67.52 -41.76 16.88
CA ILE A 814 -67.89 -42.29 15.56
C ILE A 814 -66.99 -43.46 15.16
N ALA A 815 -65.68 -43.41 15.43
CA ALA A 815 -64.76 -44.51 15.17
C ALA A 815 -65.10 -45.77 16.01
N LYS A 816 -65.36 -45.59 17.32
CA LYS A 816 -65.79 -46.70 18.20
C LYS A 816 -67.17 -47.26 17.84
N LEU A 817 -68.09 -46.42 17.37
CA LEU A 817 -69.40 -46.85 16.88
C LEU A 817 -69.28 -47.63 15.56
N ARG A 818 -68.42 -47.19 14.63
CA ARG A 818 -68.13 -47.93 13.40
C ARG A 818 -67.54 -49.30 13.68
N GLN A 819 -66.48 -49.39 14.51
CA GLN A 819 -65.95 -50.69 14.96
C GLN A 819 -67.02 -51.59 15.59
N ARG A 820 -67.99 -51.05 16.32
CA ARG A 820 -69.10 -51.82 16.89
C ARG A 820 -70.16 -52.27 15.88
N VAL A 821 -70.30 -51.58 14.74
CA VAL A 821 -71.15 -51.98 13.62
C VAL A 821 -70.43 -53.00 12.75
N ASP A 822 -69.16 -52.75 12.43
CA ASP A 822 -68.31 -53.64 11.62
C ASP A 822 -68.08 -55.00 12.32
N CYS A 823 -67.96 -55.01 13.67
CA CYS A 823 -67.95 -56.24 14.48
C CYS A 823 -69.36 -56.69 14.92
N GLY A 824 -70.42 -56.04 14.44
CA GLY A 824 -71.80 -56.19 14.93
C GLY A 824 -72.80 -56.77 13.91
N GLN A 825 -72.37 -57.09 12.69
CA GLN A 825 -73.19 -57.75 11.67
C GLN A 825 -72.85 -59.25 11.54
N PRO A 826 -73.57 -60.15 12.25
CA PRO A 826 -73.88 -61.45 11.67
C PRO A 826 -74.81 -61.25 10.46
N SER A 827 -74.74 -62.13 9.47
CA SER A 827 -75.58 -62.10 8.28
C SER A 827 -77.06 -62.27 8.64
N LEU A 828 -77.90 -61.31 8.22
CA LEU A 828 -79.36 -61.43 8.20
C LEU A 828 -79.85 -61.67 6.76
N GLU A 829 -79.38 -62.78 6.19
CA GLU A 829 -79.96 -63.43 5.02
C GLU A 829 -80.27 -64.89 5.44
N GLU A 830 -81.15 -65.57 4.69
CA GLU A 830 -81.73 -66.90 5.03
C GLU A 830 -82.66 -66.94 6.26
N ARG A 831 -83.91 -66.46 6.08
CA ARG A 831 -85.13 -67.09 6.66
C ARG A 831 -86.42 -66.52 6.06
N ASP A 832 -86.71 -66.92 4.82
CA ASP A 832 -88.04 -66.82 4.19
C ASP A 832 -88.32 -68.12 3.39
N GLU A 833 -88.59 -69.21 4.12
CA GLU A 833 -89.39 -70.34 3.63
C GLU A 833 -90.50 -70.59 4.67
N GLY A 834 -91.76 -70.48 4.24
CA GLY A 834 -92.96 -70.52 5.09
C GLY A 834 -94.22 -70.07 4.37
#